data_AF-A0A955ZI93-F1
#
_entry.id   AF-A0A955ZI93-F1
#
_cell.length_a   1.000
_cell.length_b   1.000
_cell.length_c   1.000
_cell.angle_alpha   90.00
_cell.angle_beta   90.00
_cell.angle_gamma   90.00
#
_symmetry.space_group_name_H-M   'P 1'
#
loop_
_entity.id
_entity.type
_entity.pdbx_description
1 polymer ?
#
loop_
_entity_poly.entity_id
_entity_poly.type
_entity_poly.pdbx_seq_one_letter_code
_entity_poly.pdbx_strand_id
1 'polypeptide(L)'
;MKQHTSPRGARATGVVRAGLAGLASVGIVAALSSGCLDRPVSPASPNTTNISIDEVKSTAVDKIDLLFMVDNSQSMADKQKILADAVPELVRRLVTPVCVDSQTQALIPGTAAPNCPNGSEPEFKPVEDIHIGVISSSLGSHGGSYCTSNATEDDHAHLMPTVRTGVPDSDGLGFLWWNPGGTGGTADATTLVSDFAAGVTAAGEQGCGYEASLESWYRFLIDPQPPVSVRVQDNTIQLPSCAADGQDCDDGQGHPGVCVGGVCADKTLLAQRESFLRPDSLVAVIMLSDENDCSIRDGGPGVEGQGFLATSELPLFRATSACATDPDSPCCHTCGLGDVEGCPPVADDAECKKGKYSDTEDPPNLRCWQQKQRYGVDWLYPVDRYVKGLTQPLITDRMGREVPNPLLRTGGKVRDPDLVYLAGIVGVPWQLVSTPESNDPQNADTLEYLTPEKIDWSRITPGPNSDPHMVESVQARSGVPGADSAQGADAINGHDRVSDGSDLQYACIFPLSDAQDCDVDKCDCKDVDDAISKASYTENDPLCQAPGSGPGAGYSSMQYFAKAYPGLRQLEVLKGIGENAIVASICPKLSKLADQGKPSYGYTPAVSAIVEQLKKQLTSKCVNRPITVIKNDDGTTETQCAVVEVKSGGGCSCDGAQNRSAVDSKLVKPVLSRLKQTGQCGLEGAPDCTPDSFCMCELGEATNKASCENDLVPAADAVGWCYIDADPSVAVGNPELVKDCHPARKLRFVGDETPASGSTVFIACLGKPL
;
A
#
# COMPACT_ATOMS: atom_id res chain seq x y z
N MET A 1 -30.95 46.36 -47.32
CA MET A 1 -30.50 46.81 -48.66
C MET A 1 -29.44 45.81 -49.17
N LYS A 2 -29.45 45.50 -50.48
CA LYS A 2 -28.40 44.86 -51.35
C LYS A 2 -27.29 44.03 -50.65
N GLN A 3 -27.22 42.71 -50.84
CA GLN A 3 -26.58 42.00 -52.01
C GLN A 3 -25.05 42.27 -52.09
N HIS A 4 -24.15 41.31 -52.32
CA HIS A 4 -24.20 39.87 -52.70
C HIS A 4 -22.84 39.21 -52.26
N THR A 5 -22.47 37.92 -52.44
CA THR A 5 -22.94 36.79 -53.29
C THR A 5 -22.52 35.43 -52.66
N SER A 6 -23.13 34.33 -53.12
CA SER A 6 -22.60 32.94 -53.13
C SER A 6 -22.44 32.53 -54.62
N PRO A 7 -21.76 31.45 -55.11
CA PRO A 7 -22.19 30.05 -54.82
C PRO A 7 -21.21 28.85 -55.04
N ARG A 8 -21.59 27.67 -54.51
CA ARG A 8 -21.44 26.28 -55.06
C ARG A 8 -20.01 25.73 -55.35
N GLY A 9 -19.75 24.42 -55.36
CA GLY A 9 -20.56 23.22 -55.11
C GLY A 9 -19.87 21.99 -55.76
N ALA A 10 -19.56 20.92 -55.02
CA ALA A 10 -20.39 19.75 -54.69
C ALA A 10 -20.38 18.58 -55.72
N ARG A 11 -19.99 17.38 -55.26
CA ARG A 11 -20.43 16.00 -55.63
C ARG A 11 -19.59 15.00 -54.77
N ALA A 12 -20.14 14.10 -53.94
CA ALA A 12 -21.16 13.05 -54.16
C ALA A 12 -20.70 12.01 -55.21
N THR A 13 -20.74 10.68 -55.00
CA THR A 13 -21.41 9.82 -53.99
C THR A 13 -20.75 8.42 -54.02
N GLY A 14 -20.83 7.61 -52.96
CA GLY A 14 -20.32 6.21 -52.97
C GLY A 14 -21.35 5.18 -53.49
N VAL A 15 -21.00 3.88 -53.52
CA VAL A 15 -21.86 2.70 -53.25
C VAL A 15 -21.05 1.39 -53.24
N VAL A 16 -21.57 0.41 -52.50
CA VAL A 16 -21.07 -0.94 -52.14
C VAL A 16 -21.24 -1.98 -53.28
N ARG A 17 -20.32 -2.96 -53.44
CA ARG A 17 -20.57 -4.44 -53.41
C ARG A 17 -19.48 -5.36 -54.02
N ALA A 18 -19.12 -6.36 -53.21
CA ALA A 18 -18.67 -7.74 -53.44
C ALA A 18 -18.55 -8.35 -54.88
N GLY A 19 -17.57 -9.25 -55.05
CA GLY A 19 -17.84 -10.58 -55.60
C GLY A 19 -16.85 -11.24 -56.59
N LEU A 20 -16.31 -12.39 -56.18
CA LEU A 20 -16.04 -13.62 -56.97
C LEU A 20 -14.81 -13.76 -57.91
N ALA A 21 -14.27 -14.98 -57.82
CA ALA A 21 -13.09 -15.56 -58.48
C ALA A 21 -13.31 -16.01 -59.95
N GLY A 22 -12.21 -16.34 -60.65
CA GLY A 22 -12.25 -17.04 -61.95
C GLY A 22 -10.85 -17.35 -62.52
N LEU A 23 -10.60 -18.60 -62.92
CA LEU A 23 -9.32 -19.16 -63.38
C LEU A 23 -9.16 -19.20 -64.92
N ALA A 24 -7.92 -19.53 -65.35
CA ALA A 24 -7.52 -20.14 -66.63
C ALA A 24 -7.41 -19.24 -67.89
N SER A 25 -6.51 -19.46 -68.87
CA SER A 25 -5.10 -19.94 -68.97
C SER A 25 -4.78 -20.19 -70.48
N VAL A 26 -3.48 -20.40 -70.80
CA VAL A 26 -2.90 -21.14 -71.97
C VAL A 26 -2.02 -20.33 -72.95
N GLY A 27 -0.78 -20.83 -73.13
CA GLY A 27 0.09 -20.63 -74.30
C GLY A 27 1.37 -19.82 -74.03
N ILE A 28 2.59 -20.24 -74.38
CA ILE A 28 3.13 -21.45 -75.06
C ILE A 28 4.50 -21.79 -74.45
N VAL A 29 4.90 -23.08 -74.43
CA VAL A 29 6.21 -23.55 -73.95
C VAL A 29 7.11 -24.00 -75.11
N ALA A 30 8.34 -23.46 -75.19
CA ALA A 30 9.53 -24.03 -75.84
C ALA A 30 10.74 -23.09 -75.60
N ALA A 31 11.98 -23.51 -75.28
CA ALA A 31 12.49 -24.83 -74.91
C ALA A 31 13.89 -24.71 -74.25
N LEU A 32 14.24 -25.65 -73.35
CA LEU A 32 15.60 -26.12 -72.97
C LEU A 32 16.61 -25.09 -72.40
N SER A 33 16.95 -25.02 -71.11
CA SER A 33 17.54 -26.01 -70.16
C SER A 33 19.08 -26.01 -70.05
N SER A 34 19.64 -25.24 -69.11
CA SER A 34 20.68 -25.66 -68.13
C SER A 34 21.31 -24.44 -67.46
N GLY A 35 21.11 -24.25 -66.14
CA GLY A 35 21.72 -23.13 -65.41
C GLY A 35 20.90 -22.66 -64.21
N CYS A 36 20.70 -23.53 -63.22
CA CYS A 36 20.19 -23.09 -61.93
C CYS A 36 21.27 -22.26 -61.22
N LEU A 37 21.05 -20.95 -61.12
CA LEU A 37 21.65 -20.14 -60.06
C LEU A 37 20.55 -19.87 -59.04
N ASP A 38 20.46 -20.75 -58.04
CA ASP A 38 19.77 -20.43 -56.80
C ASP A 38 20.42 -19.17 -56.22
N ARG A 39 19.72 -18.05 -56.33
CA ARG A 39 20.04 -16.84 -55.57
C ARG A 39 19.11 -16.87 -54.36
N PRO A 40 19.55 -17.41 -53.20
CA PRO A 40 18.69 -17.44 -52.03
C PRO A 40 18.29 -16.01 -51.69
N VAL A 41 16.98 -15.77 -51.63
CA VAL A 41 16.44 -14.57 -51.00
C VAL A 41 16.75 -14.73 -49.52
N SER A 42 17.86 -14.12 -49.09
CA SER A 42 18.20 -14.10 -47.66
C SER A 42 17.03 -13.49 -46.90
N PRO A 43 16.52 -14.15 -45.83
CA PRO A 43 15.63 -13.49 -44.91
C PRO A 43 16.39 -12.30 -44.32
N ALA A 44 16.03 -11.10 -44.74
CA ALA A 44 16.34 -9.91 -43.97
C ALA A 44 15.44 -9.96 -42.73
N SER A 45 15.84 -10.74 -41.72
CA SER A 45 15.30 -10.59 -40.37
C SER A 45 15.50 -9.12 -40.00
N PRO A 46 14.42 -8.34 -39.76
CA PRO A 46 14.59 -7.02 -39.19
C PRO A 46 15.14 -7.25 -37.78
N ASN A 47 16.45 -7.02 -37.60
CA ASN A 47 17.03 -6.90 -36.27
C ASN A 47 16.47 -5.63 -35.65
N THR A 48 15.28 -5.74 -35.06
CA THR A 48 14.82 -4.78 -34.06
C THR A 48 15.77 -4.91 -32.89
N THR A 49 16.76 -4.00 -32.83
CA THR A 49 17.61 -3.79 -31.66
C THR A 49 16.75 -3.22 -30.54
N ASN A 50 15.92 -4.09 -29.96
CA ASN A 50 15.19 -3.81 -28.74
C ASN A 50 16.25 -3.76 -27.64
N ILE A 51 16.70 -2.55 -27.35
CA ILE A 51 17.51 -2.27 -26.18
C ILE A 51 16.51 -2.12 -25.05
N SER A 52 16.52 -3.03 -24.07
CA SER A 52 15.84 -2.78 -22.81
C SER A 52 16.70 -1.85 -21.96
N ILE A 53 16.07 -0.98 -21.18
CA ILE A 53 16.76 -0.15 -20.19
C ILE A 53 16.04 -0.31 -18.87
N ASP A 54 16.77 -0.86 -17.92
CA ASP A 54 16.30 -1.28 -16.62
C ASP A 54 17.16 -0.59 -15.55
N GLU A 55 16.57 -0.20 -14.42
CA GLU A 55 17.28 0.54 -13.36
C GLU A 55 17.99 -0.45 -12.43
N VAL A 56 19.30 -0.26 -12.19
CA VAL A 56 20.13 -1.18 -11.41
C VAL A 56 19.99 -0.86 -9.93
N LYS A 57 19.12 -1.61 -9.26
CA LYS A 57 18.86 -1.50 -7.81
C LYS A 57 19.96 -2.18 -6.97
N SER A 58 21.21 -1.72 -7.08
CA SER A 58 22.37 -2.36 -6.40
C SER A 58 22.74 -1.74 -5.05
N THR A 59 22.08 -0.66 -4.63
CA THR A 59 22.20 -0.12 -3.27
C THR A 59 21.25 -0.89 -2.36
N ALA A 60 21.80 -1.82 -1.58
CA ALA A 60 21.05 -2.48 -0.51
C ALA A 60 20.47 -1.41 0.43
N VAL A 61 19.17 -1.47 0.68
CA VAL A 61 18.48 -0.57 1.61
C VAL A 61 19.05 -0.76 3.02
N ASP A 62 19.57 0.32 3.61
CA ASP A 62 20.07 0.34 4.99
C ASP A 62 19.22 1.19 5.94
N LYS A 63 18.21 1.90 5.41
CA LYS A 63 17.28 2.78 6.13
C LYS A 63 15.83 2.37 5.95
N ILE A 64 15.06 2.39 7.02
CA ILE A 64 13.62 2.06 7.00
C ILE A 64 12.81 3.13 7.76
N ASP A 65 11.75 3.65 7.14
CA ASP A 65 10.74 4.47 7.80
C ASP A 65 9.46 3.63 7.97
N LEU A 66 9.11 3.30 9.22
CA LEU A 66 7.91 2.53 9.58
C LEU A 66 6.82 3.46 10.11
N LEU A 67 5.66 3.49 9.47
CA LEU A 67 4.49 4.22 9.97
C LEU A 67 3.39 3.23 10.38
N PHE A 68 3.01 3.26 11.64
CA PHE A 68 1.88 2.52 12.17
C PHE A 68 0.65 3.42 12.24
N MET A 69 -0.40 3.06 11.50
CA MET A 69 -1.74 3.62 11.66
C MET A 69 -2.53 2.62 12.51
N VAL A 70 -2.88 3.04 13.71
CA VAL A 70 -3.58 2.21 14.71
C VAL A 70 -4.98 2.76 14.89
N ASP A 71 -5.97 1.97 14.51
CA ASP A 71 -7.38 2.23 14.79
C ASP A 71 -7.60 2.43 16.30
N ASN A 72 -8.22 3.54 16.68
CA ASN A 72 -8.50 3.91 18.06
C ASN A 72 -9.98 3.83 18.44
N SER A 73 -10.77 3.04 17.72
CA SER A 73 -12.15 2.67 18.07
C SER A 73 -12.26 1.98 19.44
N GLN A 74 -13.48 1.89 19.96
CA GLN A 74 -13.73 1.26 21.26
C GLN A 74 -13.51 -0.26 21.26
N SER A 75 -13.63 -0.95 20.12
CA SER A 75 -13.44 -2.41 20.01
C SER A 75 -11.97 -2.83 19.86
N MET A 76 -11.04 -1.88 19.78
CA MET A 76 -9.62 -2.13 19.51
C MET A 76 -8.79 -2.52 20.74
N ALA A 77 -9.30 -2.41 21.97
CA ALA A 77 -8.54 -2.62 23.21
C ALA A 77 -7.73 -3.95 23.26
N ASP A 78 -8.39 -5.09 23.06
CA ASP A 78 -7.72 -6.41 23.05
C ASP A 78 -6.74 -6.57 21.88
N LYS A 79 -7.03 -5.94 20.74
CA LYS A 79 -6.25 -6.01 19.51
C LYS A 79 -4.97 -5.19 19.63
N GLN A 80 -5.06 -3.98 20.17
CA GLN A 80 -3.90 -3.14 20.49
C GLN A 80 -2.99 -3.82 21.52
N LYS A 81 -3.55 -4.50 22.53
CA LYS A 81 -2.77 -5.31 23.49
C LYS A 81 -2.02 -6.46 22.80
N ILE A 82 -2.69 -7.21 21.93
CA ILE A 82 -2.07 -8.29 21.14
C ILE A 82 -1.02 -7.73 20.16
N LEU A 83 -1.23 -6.52 19.61
CA LEU A 83 -0.23 -5.83 18.80
C LEU A 83 0.98 -5.41 19.63
N ALA A 84 0.78 -4.84 20.82
CA ALA A 84 1.86 -4.44 21.72
C ALA A 84 2.73 -5.63 22.19
N ASP A 85 2.18 -6.84 22.26
CA ASP A 85 2.93 -8.08 22.49
C ASP A 85 3.76 -8.52 21.26
N ALA A 86 3.25 -8.33 20.04
CA ALA A 86 3.86 -8.84 18.79
C ALA A 86 4.83 -7.85 18.13
N VAL A 87 4.56 -6.54 18.21
CA VAL A 87 5.37 -5.44 17.68
C VAL A 87 6.84 -5.47 18.14
N PRO A 88 7.16 -5.77 19.42
CA PRO A 88 8.52 -5.99 19.89
C PRO A 88 9.36 -6.92 19.01
N GLU A 89 8.74 -7.98 18.46
CA GLU A 89 9.44 -8.97 17.65
C GLU A 89 9.75 -8.45 16.24
N LEU A 90 8.90 -7.60 15.65
CA LEU A 90 9.18 -6.95 14.37
C LEU A 90 10.47 -6.14 14.45
N VAL A 91 10.55 -5.25 15.44
CA VAL A 91 11.72 -4.38 15.61
C VAL A 91 12.95 -5.19 15.97
N ARG A 92 12.84 -6.15 16.91
CA ARG A 92 13.94 -7.06 17.25
C ARG A 92 14.45 -7.84 16.04
N ARG A 93 13.58 -8.36 15.19
CA ARG A 93 13.99 -9.12 14.01
C ARG A 93 14.65 -8.22 12.95
N LEU A 94 14.28 -6.94 12.86
CA LEU A 94 14.96 -5.98 11.97
C LEU A 94 16.37 -5.57 12.48
N VAL A 95 16.53 -5.37 13.80
CA VAL A 95 17.81 -4.87 14.39
C VAL A 95 18.74 -5.98 14.89
N THR A 96 18.19 -7.17 15.16
CA THR A 96 18.90 -8.40 15.56
C THR A 96 18.28 -9.61 14.83
N PRO A 97 18.56 -9.78 13.52
CA PRO A 97 17.86 -10.78 12.69
C PRO A 97 18.14 -12.22 13.12
N VAL A 98 17.17 -13.10 12.86
CA VAL A 98 17.26 -14.53 13.19
C VAL A 98 18.34 -15.19 12.32
N CYS A 99 19.07 -16.16 12.86
CA CYS A 99 20.07 -16.87 12.06
C CYS A 99 19.40 -17.93 11.17
N VAL A 100 19.92 -18.08 9.95
CA VAL A 100 19.54 -19.10 8.97
C VAL A 100 20.72 -20.02 8.68
N ASP A 101 20.45 -21.29 8.44
CA ASP A 101 21.46 -22.23 7.96
C ASP A 101 21.97 -21.81 6.57
N SER A 102 23.29 -21.65 6.41
CA SER A 102 23.89 -21.04 5.21
C SER A 102 23.76 -21.87 3.93
N GLN A 103 23.23 -23.11 4.00
CA GLN A 103 23.01 -23.94 2.81
C GLN A 103 21.53 -24.05 2.44
N THR A 104 20.65 -24.13 3.44
CA THR A 104 19.22 -24.37 3.27
C THR A 104 18.38 -23.11 3.42
N GLN A 105 18.94 -22.02 3.94
CA GLN A 105 18.26 -20.79 4.32
C GLN A 105 17.10 -21.01 5.32
N ALA A 106 17.05 -22.17 5.98
CA ALA A 106 16.07 -22.47 7.00
C ALA A 106 16.38 -21.68 8.28
N LEU A 107 15.36 -21.02 8.85
CA LEU A 107 15.45 -20.33 10.13
C LEU A 107 15.90 -21.30 11.24
N ILE A 108 16.77 -20.84 12.13
CA ILE A 108 17.26 -21.56 13.29
C ILE A 108 16.63 -20.94 14.55
N PRO A 109 15.52 -21.50 15.08
CA PRO A 109 14.76 -20.88 16.17
C PRO A 109 15.61 -20.64 17.42
N GLY A 110 15.41 -19.48 18.06
CA GLY A 110 16.11 -19.12 19.29
C GLY A 110 17.56 -18.66 19.08
N THR A 111 17.98 -18.36 17.84
CA THR A 111 19.29 -17.79 17.53
C THR A 111 19.16 -16.48 16.76
N ALA A 112 20.03 -15.51 17.03
CA ALA A 112 19.99 -14.19 16.42
C ALA A 112 21.39 -13.55 16.30
N ALA A 113 21.52 -12.61 15.37
CA ALA A 113 22.73 -11.81 15.18
C ALA A 113 23.11 -11.03 16.46
N PRO A 114 24.40 -10.81 16.74
CA PRO A 114 25.58 -11.26 16.00
C PRO A 114 26.02 -12.71 16.33
N ASN A 115 25.30 -13.43 17.20
CA ASN A 115 25.74 -14.68 17.80
C ASN A 115 25.27 -15.93 17.02
N CYS A 116 25.38 -15.91 15.69
CA CYS A 116 24.95 -17.04 14.87
C CYS A 116 25.88 -18.27 15.03
N PRO A 117 25.33 -19.49 15.18
CA PRO A 117 26.11 -20.73 15.19
C PRO A 117 27.03 -20.92 13.98
N ASN A 118 28.10 -21.71 14.13
CA ASN A 118 28.98 -22.07 13.01
C ASN A 118 28.20 -22.79 11.89
N GLY A 119 28.29 -22.29 10.66
CA GLY A 119 27.52 -22.79 9.51
C GLY A 119 26.16 -22.10 9.31
N SER A 120 25.90 -21.03 10.07
CA SER A 120 24.72 -20.17 9.91
C SER A 120 25.12 -18.70 9.87
N GLU A 121 24.24 -17.87 9.32
CA GLU A 121 24.41 -16.43 9.19
C GLU A 121 23.10 -15.69 9.48
N PRO A 122 23.10 -14.37 9.73
CA PRO A 122 21.87 -13.60 9.87
C PRO A 122 21.05 -13.64 8.58
N GLU A 123 19.74 -13.78 8.68
CA GLU A 123 18.81 -13.83 7.54
C GLU A 123 18.83 -12.58 6.63
N PHE A 124 19.30 -11.44 7.14
CA PHE A 124 19.70 -10.25 6.42
C PHE A 124 20.68 -9.44 7.29
N LYS A 125 21.37 -8.44 6.72
CA LYS A 125 22.23 -7.54 7.51
C LYS A 125 21.35 -6.79 8.53
N PRO A 126 21.69 -6.77 9.84
CA PRO A 126 21.03 -5.92 10.82
C PRO A 126 20.81 -4.50 10.30
N VAL A 127 19.59 -3.99 10.45
CA VAL A 127 19.25 -2.62 10.07
C VAL A 127 19.71 -1.67 11.16
N GLU A 128 20.46 -0.64 10.77
CA GLU A 128 21.17 0.27 11.69
C GLU A 128 20.55 1.67 11.73
N ASP A 129 19.49 1.95 10.95
CA ASP A 129 18.87 3.27 10.88
C ASP A 129 17.34 3.22 10.59
N ILE A 130 16.50 3.16 11.65
CA ILE A 130 15.03 3.01 11.52
C ILE A 130 14.31 4.20 12.17
N HIS A 131 13.35 4.80 11.45
CA HIS A 131 12.35 5.71 12.02
C HIS A 131 11.04 4.93 12.28
N ILE A 132 10.40 5.11 13.43
CA ILE A 132 9.12 4.47 13.78
C ILE A 132 8.12 5.52 14.28
N GLY A 133 7.12 5.82 13.45
CA GLY A 133 6.01 6.72 13.78
C GLY A 133 4.73 5.94 14.08
N VAL A 134 3.91 6.46 14.98
CA VAL A 134 2.56 5.96 15.27
C VAL A 134 1.56 7.10 15.12
N ILE A 135 0.46 6.86 14.42
CA ILE A 135 -0.70 7.75 14.27
C ILE A 135 -1.99 6.96 14.49
N SER A 136 -3.12 7.65 14.70
CA SER A 136 -4.44 7.01 14.80
C SER A 136 -5.27 7.14 13.51
N SER A 137 -6.42 6.47 13.48
CA SER A 137 -7.50 6.61 12.50
C SER A 137 -8.36 7.87 12.67
N SER A 138 -8.21 8.61 13.77
CA SER A 138 -9.09 9.72 14.15
C SER A 138 -8.75 11.04 13.45
N LEU A 139 -9.62 11.49 12.55
CA LEU A 139 -9.53 12.76 11.79
C LEU A 139 -10.68 13.74 12.07
N GLY A 140 -11.36 13.57 13.19
CA GLY A 140 -12.40 14.49 13.67
C GLY A 140 -13.71 14.43 12.90
N SER A 141 -14.50 15.48 13.09
CA SER A 141 -15.87 15.54 12.55
C SER A 141 -15.96 15.83 11.05
N HIS A 142 -14.86 16.14 10.36
CA HIS A 142 -14.88 16.76 9.03
C HIS A 142 -15.79 18.02 8.94
N GLY A 143 -15.99 18.71 10.07
CA GLY A 143 -16.90 19.85 10.22
C GLY A 143 -18.36 19.50 10.55
N GLY A 144 -18.67 18.22 10.79
CA GLY A 144 -19.95 17.72 11.31
C GLY A 144 -20.09 17.91 12.83
N SER A 145 -21.00 17.14 13.45
CA SER A 145 -21.35 17.25 14.87
C SER A 145 -21.03 16.01 15.71
N TYR A 146 -20.83 14.84 15.11
CA TYR A 146 -20.14 13.72 15.76
C TYR A 146 -18.63 13.95 15.78
N CYS A 147 -17.92 13.30 16.72
CA CYS A 147 -16.46 13.43 16.86
C CYS A 147 -15.97 14.86 17.15
N THR A 148 -16.63 15.53 18.10
CA THR A 148 -16.27 16.87 18.59
C THR A 148 -16.22 16.95 20.12
N SER A 149 -16.30 15.82 20.83
CA SER A 149 -16.47 15.75 22.28
C SER A 149 -15.13 15.67 23.02
N ASN A 150 -14.16 14.95 22.45
CA ASN A 150 -12.88 14.66 23.10
C ASN A 150 -11.70 14.97 22.17
N ALA A 151 -10.56 15.34 22.75
CA ALA A 151 -9.34 15.64 21.99
C ALA A 151 -8.73 14.42 21.28
N THR A 152 -9.18 13.21 21.61
CA THR A 152 -8.75 11.94 21.00
C THR A 152 -9.53 11.58 19.73
N GLU A 153 -10.59 12.34 19.42
CA GLU A 153 -11.47 12.13 18.26
C GLU A 153 -10.95 12.84 16.99
N ASP A 154 -10.03 13.81 17.13
CA ASP A 154 -9.30 14.43 16.02
C ASP A 154 -7.82 14.55 16.38
N ASP A 155 -7.01 13.58 15.93
CA ASP A 155 -5.56 13.60 16.11
C ASP A 155 -4.85 14.30 14.93
N HIS A 156 -5.59 14.86 13.97
CA HIS A 156 -5.07 15.57 12.78
C HIS A 156 -4.07 14.75 11.93
N ALA A 157 -3.98 13.42 12.11
CA ALA A 157 -2.88 12.56 11.64
C ALA A 157 -1.47 12.96 12.15
N HIS A 158 -1.37 13.65 13.29
CA HIS A 158 -0.09 13.94 13.95
C HIS A 158 0.47 12.68 14.62
N LEU A 159 1.79 12.65 14.76
CA LEU A 159 2.48 11.57 15.48
C LEU A 159 2.10 11.54 16.97
N MET A 160 1.93 10.32 17.50
CA MET A 160 1.34 10.05 18.82
C MET A 160 1.90 10.88 20.00
N PRO A 161 3.23 11.12 20.14
CA PRO A 161 3.77 11.95 21.23
C PRO A 161 3.34 13.42 21.19
N THR A 162 2.84 13.92 20.05
CA THR A 162 2.31 15.28 19.91
C THR A 162 0.85 15.39 20.38
N VAL A 163 0.07 14.30 20.28
CA VAL A 163 -1.37 14.25 20.63
C VAL A 163 -1.67 13.48 21.91
N ARG A 164 -0.68 12.84 22.54
CA ARG A 164 -0.81 12.10 23.80
C ARG A 164 0.32 12.41 24.76
N THR A 165 -0.04 12.63 26.02
CA THR A 165 0.94 12.87 27.10
C THR A 165 1.53 11.56 27.61
N GLY A 166 2.84 11.54 27.89
CA GLY A 166 3.52 10.39 28.52
C GLY A 166 3.97 9.31 27.54
N VAL A 167 3.82 9.54 26.23
CA VAL A 167 4.48 8.74 25.19
C VAL A 167 5.96 9.13 25.13
N PRO A 168 6.91 8.19 25.06
CA PRO A 168 8.32 8.51 24.92
C PRO A 168 8.65 9.22 23.59
N ASP A 169 9.39 10.31 23.70
CA ASP A 169 9.97 11.07 22.59
C ASP A 169 11.26 11.74 23.10
N SER A 170 12.34 10.96 23.17
CA SER A 170 13.64 11.39 23.74
C SER A 170 14.32 12.48 22.92
N ASP A 171 14.09 12.47 21.61
CA ASP A 171 14.75 13.36 20.64
C ASP A 171 13.88 14.58 20.29
N GLY A 172 12.60 14.62 20.69
CA GLY A 172 11.67 15.71 20.42
C GLY A 172 11.21 15.76 18.96
N LEU A 173 11.19 14.60 18.30
CA LEU A 173 10.89 14.44 16.87
C LEU A 173 9.46 13.95 16.60
N GLY A 174 8.75 13.49 17.64
CA GLY A 174 7.45 12.83 17.54
C GLY A 174 7.52 11.37 17.10
N PHE A 175 8.69 10.84 16.73
CA PHE A 175 8.88 9.44 16.32
C PHE A 175 10.13 8.84 16.96
N LEU A 176 10.18 7.52 17.02
CA LEU A 176 11.33 6.80 17.59
C LEU A 176 12.41 6.61 16.53
N TRP A 177 13.66 6.85 16.87
CA TRP A 177 14.80 6.70 15.97
C TRP A 177 15.77 5.65 16.51
N TRP A 178 15.89 4.52 15.82
CA TRP A 178 16.94 3.53 16.02
C TRP A 178 18.19 3.95 15.25
N ASN A 179 19.30 4.19 15.93
CA ASN A 179 20.56 4.59 15.30
C ASN A 179 21.79 4.25 16.18
N PRO A 180 22.12 2.96 16.35
CA PRO A 180 23.22 2.51 17.21
C PRO A 180 24.62 3.03 16.82
N GLY A 181 24.80 3.51 15.58
CA GLY A 181 26.07 4.07 15.09
C GLY A 181 26.14 5.60 15.06
N GLY A 182 25.05 6.30 15.36
CA GLY A 182 24.89 7.73 15.09
C GLY A 182 25.10 8.67 16.29
N THR A 183 24.73 9.93 16.10
CA THR A 183 24.84 11.01 17.10
C THR A 183 23.48 11.48 17.65
N GLY A 184 22.40 10.75 17.38
CA GLY A 184 21.04 10.99 17.85
C GLY A 184 20.22 9.70 17.71
N GLY A 185 19.02 9.64 18.29
CA GLY A 185 18.26 8.40 18.43
C GLY A 185 18.85 7.45 19.49
N THR A 186 18.25 6.27 19.62
CA THR A 186 18.62 5.25 20.60
C THR A 186 19.51 4.15 20.01
N ALA A 187 20.46 3.69 20.84
CA ALA A 187 21.28 2.51 20.62
C ALA A 187 20.85 1.30 21.47
N ASP A 188 19.84 1.46 22.35
CA ASP A 188 19.30 0.38 23.17
C ASP A 188 17.99 -0.15 22.57
N ALA A 189 18.07 -1.35 21.98
CA ALA A 189 16.93 -2.04 21.39
C ALA A 189 15.84 -2.39 22.42
N THR A 190 16.17 -2.48 23.71
CA THR A 190 15.19 -2.70 24.79
C THR A 190 14.33 -1.47 25.00
N THR A 191 14.98 -0.30 25.05
CA THR A 191 14.32 1.01 25.15
C THR A 191 13.45 1.26 23.92
N LEU A 192 13.99 1.09 22.71
CA LEU A 192 13.24 1.22 21.45
C LEU A 192 11.95 0.38 21.43
N VAL A 193 12.05 -0.89 21.83
CA VAL A 193 10.92 -1.82 21.90
C VAL A 193 9.88 -1.38 22.94
N SER A 194 10.32 -0.96 24.13
CA SER A 194 9.41 -0.52 25.20
C SER A 194 8.69 0.77 24.82
N ASP A 195 9.41 1.71 24.21
CA ASP A 195 8.87 3.00 23.80
C ASP A 195 7.88 2.85 22.65
N PHE A 196 8.14 1.92 21.73
CA PHE A 196 7.22 1.62 20.64
C PHE A 196 5.92 0.95 21.14
N ALA A 197 6.02 -0.02 22.05
CA ALA A 197 4.84 -0.60 22.69
C ALA A 197 4.01 0.45 23.45
N ALA A 198 4.66 1.44 24.09
CA ALA A 198 3.98 2.59 24.70
C ALA A 198 3.28 3.47 23.65
N GLY A 199 3.93 3.73 22.50
CA GLY A 199 3.34 4.47 21.38
C GLY A 199 2.09 3.81 20.78
N VAL A 200 2.12 2.48 20.59
CA VAL A 200 0.96 1.70 20.13
C VAL A 200 -0.18 1.78 21.15
N THR A 201 0.12 1.56 22.44
CA THR A 201 -0.88 1.60 23.52
C THR A 201 -1.48 2.99 23.72
N ALA A 202 -0.75 4.05 23.38
CA ALA A 202 -1.20 5.44 23.53
C ALA A 202 -2.24 5.88 22.48
N ALA A 203 -2.40 5.14 21.38
CA ALA A 203 -3.50 5.38 20.42
C ALA A 203 -4.86 5.38 21.15
N GLY A 204 -5.06 4.40 22.02
CA GLY A 204 -6.21 4.27 22.91
C GLY A 204 -7.47 3.77 22.22
N GLU A 205 -8.59 3.82 22.93
CA GLU A 205 -9.90 3.27 22.55
C GLU A 205 -11.00 4.34 22.51
N GLN A 206 -10.61 5.63 22.44
CA GLN A 206 -11.50 6.79 22.59
C GLN A 206 -11.47 7.69 21.35
N GLY A 207 -11.23 7.07 20.19
CA GLY A 207 -11.24 7.71 18.89
C GLY A 207 -12.63 8.12 18.41
N CYS A 208 -12.63 8.78 17.26
CA CYS A 208 -13.81 9.02 16.47
C CYS A 208 -14.26 7.73 15.77
N GLY A 209 -15.46 7.23 16.07
CA GLY A 209 -16.07 6.05 15.41
C GLY A 209 -16.46 6.25 13.93
N TYR A 210 -15.66 6.98 13.18
CA TYR A 210 -15.65 7.11 11.72
C TYR A 210 -14.21 6.87 11.29
N GLU A 211 -13.78 5.61 11.33
CA GLU A 211 -12.36 5.24 11.31
C GLU A 211 -11.69 5.51 9.95
N ALA A 212 -11.00 6.65 9.83
CA ALA A 212 -10.40 7.14 8.58
C ALA A 212 -9.03 6.50 8.28
N SER A 213 -8.96 5.17 8.42
CA SER A 213 -7.76 4.34 8.29
C SER A 213 -6.88 4.69 7.08
N LEU A 214 -7.46 4.88 5.89
CA LEU A 214 -6.71 5.16 4.66
C LEU A 214 -6.26 6.63 4.58
N GLU A 215 -7.13 7.57 4.96
CA GLU A 215 -6.84 9.00 4.92
C GLU A 215 -5.84 9.42 6.00
N SER A 216 -5.78 8.77 7.17
CA SER A 216 -4.80 9.12 8.22
C SER A 216 -3.35 8.99 7.75
N TRP A 217 -2.94 7.83 7.23
CA TRP A 217 -1.57 7.68 6.72
C TRP A 217 -1.35 8.46 5.42
N TYR A 218 -2.38 8.62 4.58
CA TYR A 218 -2.26 9.46 3.39
C TYR A 218 -2.06 10.93 3.76
N ARG A 219 -2.77 11.43 4.77
CA ARG A 219 -2.65 12.80 5.31
C ARG A 219 -1.30 13.01 5.94
N PHE A 220 -0.78 12.04 6.70
CA PHE A 220 0.56 12.14 7.27
C PHE A 220 1.67 12.08 6.21
N LEU A 221 1.57 11.24 5.18
CA LEU A 221 2.68 10.97 4.24
C LEU A 221 2.61 11.72 2.89
N ILE A 222 1.42 11.93 2.35
CA ILE A 222 1.21 12.18 0.90
C ILE A 222 0.35 13.42 0.63
N ASP A 223 -0.65 13.78 1.45
CA ASP A 223 -1.46 14.97 1.19
C ASP A 223 -0.54 16.21 1.13
N PRO A 224 -0.45 16.93 0.00
CA PRO A 224 0.43 18.09 -0.11
C PRO A 224 -0.09 19.31 0.66
N GLN A 225 -1.36 19.31 1.07
CA GLN A 225 -2.09 20.47 1.60
C GLN A 225 -2.97 20.07 2.81
N PRO A 226 -2.49 19.24 3.77
CA PRO A 226 -3.33 18.68 4.83
C PRO A 226 -3.97 19.83 5.63
N PRO A 227 -5.30 19.92 5.76
CA PRO A 227 -5.93 21.14 6.26
C PRO A 227 -5.68 21.32 7.76
N VAL A 228 -5.33 22.55 8.18
CA VAL A 228 -5.14 22.86 9.62
C VAL A 228 -6.44 22.71 10.44
N SER A 229 -7.60 22.89 9.81
CA SER A 229 -8.91 22.47 10.33
C SER A 229 -9.93 22.36 9.20
N VAL A 230 -10.99 21.59 9.43
CA VAL A 230 -12.13 21.44 8.50
C VAL A 230 -13.35 22.12 9.12
N ARG A 231 -14.05 22.98 8.35
CA ARG A 231 -15.16 23.78 8.85
C ARG A 231 -16.32 23.79 7.88
N VAL A 232 -17.54 23.98 8.37
CA VAL A 232 -18.74 24.10 7.54
C VAL A 232 -19.25 25.54 7.59
N GLN A 233 -19.48 26.11 6.41
CA GLN A 233 -20.19 27.38 6.23
C GLN A 233 -21.14 27.24 5.04
N ASP A 234 -22.35 27.79 5.17
CA ASP A 234 -23.40 27.77 4.15
C ASP A 234 -23.67 26.35 3.56
N ASN A 235 -23.63 25.33 4.43
CA ASN A 235 -23.83 23.91 4.10
C ASN A 235 -22.80 23.35 3.08
N THR A 236 -21.58 23.88 3.12
CA THR A 236 -20.40 23.40 2.36
C THR A 236 -19.17 23.37 3.26
N ILE A 237 -18.23 22.46 2.98
CA ILE A 237 -16.93 22.50 3.65
C ILE A 237 -16.14 23.72 3.14
N GLN A 238 -15.68 24.56 4.07
CA GLN A 238 -14.80 25.69 3.84
C GLN A 238 -13.50 25.45 4.62
N LEU A 239 -12.41 25.23 3.90
CA LEU A 239 -11.07 25.14 4.48
C LEU A 239 -10.50 26.55 4.70
N PRO A 240 -9.77 26.81 5.80
CA PRO A 240 -9.05 28.06 5.96
C PRO A 240 -8.11 28.27 4.77
N SER A 241 -8.17 29.45 4.14
CA SER A 241 -7.48 29.75 2.89
C SER A 241 -6.54 30.96 3.04
N CYS A 242 -5.59 31.06 2.12
CA CYS A 242 -4.47 31.99 2.21
C CYS A 242 -4.03 32.47 0.82
N ALA A 243 -3.33 33.60 0.75
CA ALA A 243 -3.13 34.33 -0.50
C ALA A 243 -1.83 34.00 -1.25
N ALA A 244 -0.80 33.49 -0.57
CA ALA A 244 0.51 33.24 -1.15
C ALA A 244 1.22 32.08 -0.44
N ASP A 245 1.77 31.15 -1.20
CA ASP A 245 2.46 29.97 -0.67
C ASP A 245 3.64 30.32 0.25
N GLY A 246 3.84 29.53 1.30
CA GLY A 246 4.83 29.77 2.34
C GLY A 246 4.48 30.88 3.34
N GLN A 247 3.36 31.59 3.17
CA GLN A 247 2.85 32.53 4.16
C GLN A 247 2.33 31.78 5.39
N ASP A 248 2.73 32.19 6.59
CA ASP A 248 2.08 31.74 7.83
C ASP A 248 0.59 32.12 7.86
N CYS A 249 -0.21 31.22 8.40
CA CYS A 249 -1.65 31.37 8.60
C CYS A 249 -2.07 30.61 9.86
N ASP A 250 -3.31 30.79 10.29
CA ASP A 250 -3.91 30.04 11.38
C ASP A 250 -5.40 29.81 11.08
N ASP A 251 -6.03 28.99 11.91
CA ASP A 251 -7.45 28.73 11.86
C ASP A 251 -8.27 29.64 12.80
N GLY A 252 -7.63 30.56 13.52
CA GLY A 252 -8.25 31.39 14.56
C GLY A 252 -8.59 30.64 15.86
N GLN A 253 -8.25 29.36 16.00
CA GLN A 253 -8.27 28.62 17.28
C GLN A 253 -6.87 28.45 17.88
N GLY A 254 -5.82 28.81 17.12
CA GLY A 254 -4.43 28.77 17.57
C GLY A 254 -3.62 27.62 16.96
N HIS A 255 -4.20 26.84 16.06
CA HIS A 255 -3.48 25.82 15.30
C HIS A 255 -2.62 26.49 14.22
N PRO A 256 -1.29 26.31 14.24
CA PRO A 256 -0.39 26.98 13.30
C PRO A 256 -0.46 26.32 11.92
N GLY A 257 -0.67 27.14 10.89
CA GLY A 257 -0.68 26.70 9.50
C GLY A 257 0.35 27.41 8.64
N VAL A 258 0.59 26.85 7.46
CA VAL A 258 1.40 27.44 6.39
C VAL A 258 0.64 27.32 5.07
N CYS A 259 0.71 28.36 4.24
CA CYS A 259 0.00 28.38 2.99
C CYS A 259 0.62 27.42 1.96
N VAL A 260 -0.18 26.48 1.45
CA VAL A 260 0.21 25.59 0.35
C VAL A 260 -0.94 25.47 -0.65
N GLY A 261 -0.69 25.87 -1.90
CA GLY A 261 -1.66 25.80 -2.99
C GLY A 261 -2.90 26.68 -2.80
N GLY A 262 -2.86 27.66 -1.89
CA GLY A 262 -4.00 28.49 -1.45
C GLY A 262 -4.76 27.97 -0.22
N VAL A 263 -4.37 26.82 0.33
CA VAL A 263 -4.94 26.20 1.55
C VAL A 263 -4.04 26.52 2.73
N CYS A 264 -4.61 26.86 3.88
CA CYS A 264 -3.84 26.89 5.13
C CYS A 264 -3.62 25.45 5.60
N ALA A 265 -2.44 24.91 5.28
CA ALA A 265 -2.07 23.55 5.60
C ALA A 265 -1.47 23.45 7.00
N ASP A 266 -1.64 22.30 7.66
CA ASP A 266 -1.13 22.01 8.99
C ASP A 266 0.41 22.06 9.00
N LYS A 267 0.95 23.05 9.72
CA LYS A 267 2.39 23.29 9.76
C LYS A 267 3.12 22.29 10.65
N THR A 268 2.45 21.73 11.66
CA THR A 268 3.01 20.74 12.58
C THR A 268 3.19 19.41 11.86
N LEU A 269 2.15 18.93 11.17
CA LEU A 269 2.20 17.70 10.39
C LEU A 269 3.25 17.78 9.29
N LEU A 270 3.29 18.88 8.52
CA LEU A 270 4.27 19.04 7.45
C LEU A 270 5.72 19.00 7.98
N ALA A 271 6.00 19.59 9.15
CA ALA A 271 7.31 19.53 9.79
C ALA A 271 7.65 18.13 10.34
N GLN A 272 6.67 17.41 10.91
CA GLN A 272 6.83 16.01 11.32
C GLN A 272 7.16 15.12 10.11
N ARG A 273 6.43 15.26 8.99
CA ARG A 273 6.67 14.53 7.75
C ARG A 273 8.07 14.78 7.19
N GLU A 274 8.50 16.05 7.14
CA GLU A 274 9.84 16.42 6.66
C GLU A 274 10.95 15.82 7.53
N SER A 275 10.73 15.74 8.85
CA SER A 275 11.68 15.14 9.79
C SER A 275 11.68 13.59 9.72
N PHE A 276 10.52 12.99 9.44
CA PHE A 276 10.32 11.54 9.42
C PHE A 276 10.77 10.90 8.10
N LEU A 277 10.45 11.48 6.93
CA LEU A 277 10.68 10.83 5.64
C LEU A 277 12.08 11.08 5.08
N ARG A 278 12.83 10.00 4.84
CA ARG A 278 14.18 10.05 4.25
C ARG A 278 14.14 9.61 2.79
N PRO A 279 14.58 10.41 1.80
CA PRO A 279 14.35 10.09 0.38
C PRO A 279 15.02 8.80 -0.12
N ASP A 280 15.98 8.25 0.63
CA ASP A 280 16.71 7.01 0.36
C ASP A 280 16.32 5.84 1.29
N SER A 281 15.26 5.98 2.10
CA SER A 281 14.70 4.88 2.89
C SER A 281 13.66 4.07 2.12
N LEU A 282 13.54 2.80 2.53
CA LEU A 282 12.30 2.04 2.35
C LEU A 282 11.23 2.57 3.31
N VAL A 283 9.99 2.67 2.85
CA VAL A 283 8.84 3.03 3.68
C VAL A 283 7.90 1.83 3.78
N ALA A 284 7.49 1.49 4.99
CA ALA A 284 6.39 0.55 5.21
C ALA A 284 5.30 1.21 6.06
N VAL A 285 4.07 1.19 5.56
CA VAL A 285 2.88 1.62 6.29
C VAL A 285 2.19 0.36 6.80
N ILE A 286 1.94 0.28 8.10
CA ILE A 286 1.24 -0.83 8.74
C ILE A 286 -0.09 -0.28 9.29
N MET A 287 -1.20 -0.76 8.74
CA MET A 287 -2.54 -0.47 9.23
C MET A 287 -3.02 -1.59 10.15
N LEU A 288 -3.52 -1.24 11.32
CA LEU A 288 -4.30 -2.13 12.19
C LEU A 288 -5.70 -1.52 12.36
N SER A 289 -6.75 -2.19 11.88
CA SER A 289 -8.16 -1.75 12.03
C SER A 289 -9.13 -2.92 12.00
N ASP A 290 -10.11 -2.92 12.91
CA ASP A 290 -11.18 -3.92 12.95
C ASP A 290 -12.48 -3.45 12.28
N GLU A 291 -12.50 -2.23 11.77
CA GLU A 291 -13.61 -1.62 11.05
C GLU A 291 -13.34 -1.47 9.53
N ASN A 292 -14.36 -1.05 8.78
CA ASN A 292 -14.19 -0.67 7.37
C ASN A 292 -13.82 0.82 7.29
N ASP A 293 -12.96 1.18 6.34
CA ASP A 293 -12.45 2.55 6.21
C ASP A 293 -13.55 3.60 5.97
N CYS A 294 -13.57 4.63 6.80
CA CYS A 294 -14.43 5.80 6.66
C CYS A 294 -13.65 7.07 6.28
N SER A 295 -12.79 7.00 5.27
CA SER A 295 -12.02 8.14 4.77
C SER A 295 -12.88 9.19 4.05
N ILE A 296 -13.59 10.01 4.82
CA ILE A 296 -14.48 11.08 4.36
C ILE A 296 -13.68 12.24 3.71
N ARG A 297 -14.26 12.85 2.68
CA ARG A 297 -13.69 13.99 1.96
C ARG A 297 -13.87 15.31 2.69
N ASP A 298 -12.76 16.05 2.84
CA ASP A 298 -12.73 17.44 3.34
C ASP A 298 -13.12 18.48 2.28
N GLY A 299 -13.89 18.10 1.27
CA GLY A 299 -14.32 18.99 0.19
C GLY A 299 -14.44 18.30 -1.16
N GLY A 300 -14.86 19.11 -2.14
CA GLY A 300 -15.19 18.66 -3.50
C GLY A 300 -16.28 19.54 -4.11
N PRO A 301 -16.55 19.41 -5.41
CA PRO A 301 -17.64 20.13 -6.05
C PRO A 301 -19.01 19.54 -5.66
N GLY A 302 -20.03 20.39 -5.50
CA GLY A 302 -21.41 19.96 -5.30
C GLY A 302 -21.63 19.14 -4.03
N VAL A 303 -22.42 18.07 -4.13
CA VAL A 303 -22.78 17.21 -2.99
C VAL A 303 -21.64 16.35 -2.45
N GLU A 304 -20.59 16.12 -3.25
CA GLU A 304 -19.39 15.38 -2.82
C GLU A 304 -18.56 16.20 -1.80
N GLY A 305 -18.62 17.53 -1.87
CA GLY A 305 -18.02 18.45 -0.90
C GLY A 305 -18.82 18.64 0.39
N GLN A 306 -19.78 17.76 0.67
CA GLN A 306 -20.63 17.79 1.86
C GLN A 306 -20.35 16.62 2.81
N GLY A 307 -19.10 16.17 2.90
CA GLY A 307 -18.68 15.03 3.73
C GLY A 307 -19.11 15.13 5.21
N PHE A 308 -19.18 16.35 5.75
CA PHE A 308 -19.73 16.66 7.07
C PHE A 308 -21.16 16.14 7.34
N LEU A 309 -21.92 15.81 6.28
CA LEU A 309 -23.24 15.20 6.42
C LEU A 309 -23.15 13.77 6.98
N ALA A 310 -22.12 13.00 6.61
CA ALA A 310 -21.90 11.67 7.15
C ALA A 310 -21.74 11.73 8.68
N THR A 311 -21.03 12.73 9.19
CA THR A 311 -20.78 12.99 10.62
C THR A 311 -21.81 13.92 11.29
N SER A 312 -23.00 14.11 10.71
CA SER A 312 -24.05 15.00 11.27
C SER A 312 -25.05 14.28 12.17
N GLU A 313 -25.64 14.94 13.17
CA GLU A 313 -26.67 14.33 14.04
C GLU A 313 -28.03 14.08 13.34
N LEU A 314 -28.24 14.65 12.15
CA LEU A 314 -29.55 14.62 11.48
C LEU A 314 -29.66 13.44 10.50
N PRO A 315 -30.79 12.72 10.44
CA PRO A 315 -31.01 11.71 9.43
C PRO A 315 -30.89 12.24 8.00
N LEU A 316 -30.25 11.43 7.16
CA LEU A 316 -29.95 11.76 5.78
C LEU A 316 -31.14 11.50 4.85
N PHE A 317 -31.10 12.13 3.67
CA PHE A 317 -32.04 11.81 2.59
C PHE A 317 -31.73 10.43 2.02
N ARG A 318 -32.79 9.67 1.72
CA ARG A 318 -32.67 8.43 0.96
C ARG A 318 -32.08 8.68 -0.43
N ALA A 319 -31.52 7.63 -1.00
CA ALA A 319 -31.22 7.52 -2.41
C ALA A 319 -32.50 7.33 -3.25
N THR A 320 -32.45 7.72 -4.52
CA THR A 320 -33.41 7.29 -5.56
C THR A 320 -33.47 5.77 -5.69
N SER A 321 -34.60 5.23 -6.13
CA SER A 321 -34.83 3.80 -6.36
C SER A 321 -33.81 3.15 -7.32
N ALA A 322 -33.21 3.93 -8.24
CA ALA A 322 -32.17 3.47 -9.15
C ALA A 322 -30.90 2.98 -8.41
N CYS A 323 -30.53 3.62 -7.30
CA CYS A 323 -29.32 3.28 -6.53
C CYS A 323 -29.37 1.87 -5.92
N ALA A 324 -30.57 1.38 -5.59
CA ALA A 324 -30.74 0.02 -5.06
C ALA A 324 -30.50 -1.06 -6.11
N THR A 325 -30.62 -0.74 -7.41
CA THR A 325 -30.40 -1.67 -8.52
C THR A 325 -29.05 -1.51 -9.20
N ASP A 326 -28.55 -0.27 -9.29
CA ASP A 326 -27.34 0.10 -10.01
C ASP A 326 -26.78 1.39 -9.38
N PRO A 327 -25.79 1.28 -8.47
CA PRO A 327 -25.19 2.44 -7.79
C PRO A 327 -24.42 3.36 -8.74
N ASP A 328 -23.95 2.85 -9.88
CA ASP A 328 -23.23 3.59 -10.92
C ASP A 328 -24.17 4.24 -11.95
N SER A 329 -25.48 4.01 -11.84
CA SER A 329 -26.49 4.61 -12.69
C SER A 329 -26.40 6.14 -12.67
N PRO A 330 -26.50 6.84 -13.82
CA PRO A 330 -26.60 8.30 -13.84
C PRO A 330 -27.85 8.83 -13.12
N CYS A 331 -28.84 7.96 -12.90
CA CYS A 331 -30.03 8.27 -12.10
C CYS A 331 -29.92 7.84 -10.63
N CYS A 332 -28.78 7.31 -10.20
CA CYS A 332 -28.50 7.11 -8.78
C CYS A 332 -28.02 8.43 -8.16
N HIS A 333 -28.93 9.13 -7.47
CA HIS A 333 -28.64 10.35 -6.74
C HIS A 333 -29.41 10.44 -5.41
N THR A 334 -29.06 11.42 -4.57
CA THR A 334 -29.83 11.70 -3.35
C THR A 334 -31.19 12.30 -3.69
N CYS A 335 -32.24 11.89 -2.98
CA CYS A 335 -33.57 12.49 -3.08
C CYS A 335 -33.59 13.96 -2.61
N GLY A 336 -32.57 14.42 -1.88
CA GLY A 336 -32.41 15.83 -1.49
C GLY A 336 -32.00 16.76 -2.64
N LEU A 337 -31.57 16.24 -3.79
CA LEU A 337 -31.03 17.04 -4.91
C LEU A 337 -32.12 17.68 -5.79
N GLY A 338 -33.33 17.10 -5.82
CA GLY A 338 -34.38 17.44 -6.78
C GLY A 338 -34.24 16.70 -8.12
N ASP A 339 -35.05 17.09 -9.11
CA ASP A 339 -35.16 16.39 -10.40
C ASP A 339 -33.88 16.51 -11.24
N VAL A 340 -33.36 15.37 -11.73
CA VAL A 340 -32.18 15.29 -12.60
C VAL A 340 -32.61 15.01 -14.05
N GLU A 341 -32.01 15.72 -15.02
CA GLU A 341 -32.35 15.56 -16.44
C GLU A 341 -32.06 14.13 -16.93
N GLY A 342 -33.05 13.51 -17.60
CA GLY A 342 -32.97 12.14 -18.09
C GLY A 342 -33.43 11.06 -17.09
N CYS A 343 -33.74 11.44 -15.85
CA CYS A 343 -34.16 10.54 -14.78
C CYS A 343 -35.65 10.69 -14.42
N PRO A 344 -36.26 9.69 -13.75
CA PRO A 344 -37.60 9.85 -13.19
C PRO A 344 -37.67 11.03 -12.20
N PRO A 345 -38.76 11.81 -12.17
CA PRO A 345 -38.91 12.87 -11.18
C PRO A 345 -38.81 12.33 -9.75
N VAL A 346 -38.15 13.07 -8.85
CA VAL A 346 -38.00 12.74 -7.42
C VAL A 346 -39.37 12.62 -6.74
N ALA A 347 -40.34 13.42 -7.18
CA ALA A 347 -41.72 13.35 -6.71
C ALA A 347 -42.46 12.06 -7.13
N ASP A 348 -41.93 11.32 -8.11
CA ASP A 348 -42.49 10.06 -8.61
C ASP A 348 -41.72 8.80 -8.12
N ASP A 349 -40.45 8.94 -7.74
CA ASP A 349 -39.62 7.85 -7.21
C ASP A 349 -40.17 7.24 -5.89
N ALA A 350 -40.09 5.91 -5.76
CA ALA A 350 -40.69 5.18 -4.64
C ALA A 350 -39.93 5.32 -3.32
N GLU A 351 -38.60 5.46 -3.35
CA GLU A 351 -37.78 5.71 -2.16
C GLU A 351 -37.86 7.17 -1.74
N CYS A 352 -37.80 8.10 -2.70
CA CYS A 352 -37.91 9.53 -2.40
C CYS A 352 -39.25 9.93 -1.78
N LYS A 353 -40.35 9.24 -2.12
CA LYS A 353 -41.67 9.41 -1.48
C LYS A 353 -41.69 9.08 0.02
N LYS A 354 -40.72 8.31 0.53
CA LYS A 354 -40.59 8.04 1.97
C LYS A 354 -39.93 9.19 2.73
N GLY A 355 -39.28 10.12 2.02
CA GLY A 355 -38.56 11.26 2.59
C GLY A 355 -37.16 10.89 3.09
N LYS A 356 -36.76 11.51 4.21
CA LYS A 356 -35.53 11.13 4.92
C LYS A 356 -35.68 9.76 5.59
N TYR A 357 -34.57 9.18 6.02
CA TYR A 357 -34.58 8.12 7.02
C TYR A 357 -35.08 8.64 8.37
N SER A 358 -35.58 7.77 9.25
CA SER A 358 -35.66 8.05 10.70
C SER A 358 -34.33 7.75 11.38
N ASP A 359 -34.14 8.23 12.61
CA ASP A 359 -32.94 7.98 13.44
C ASP A 359 -32.61 6.48 13.54
N THR A 360 -33.63 5.62 13.59
CA THR A 360 -33.52 4.15 13.64
C THR A 360 -33.15 3.48 12.31
N GLU A 361 -33.27 4.17 11.17
CA GLU A 361 -32.92 3.65 9.84
C GLU A 361 -31.58 4.21 9.32
N ASP A 362 -31.09 5.28 9.94
CA ASP A 362 -29.82 5.94 9.67
C ASP A 362 -28.94 6.03 10.94
N PRO A 363 -28.56 4.88 11.54
CA PRO A 363 -27.65 4.86 12.67
C PRO A 363 -26.26 5.36 12.25
N PRO A 364 -25.61 6.23 13.05
CA PRO A 364 -24.31 6.84 12.73
C PRO A 364 -23.21 5.85 12.31
N ASN A 365 -23.01 4.76 13.06
CA ASN A 365 -21.97 3.76 12.80
C ASN A 365 -21.98 3.19 11.37
N LEU A 366 -23.16 3.09 10.76
CA LEU A 366 -23.27 2.53 9.41
C LEU A 366 -23.10 3.56 8.29
N ARG A 367 -22.86 4.84 8.59
CA ARG A 367 -22.86 5.87 7.55
C ARG A 367 -21.70 5.77 6.59
N CYS A 368 -20.69 4.98 6.88
CA CYS A 368 -19.58 4.65 5.99
C CYS A 368 -19.91 3.45 5.08
N TRP A 369 -20.93 2.65 5.42
CA TRP A 369 -21.39 1.48 4.66
C TRP A 369 -22.39 1.87 3.57
N GLN A 370 -22.10 1.43 2.33
CA GLN A 370 -23.00 1.51 1.17
C GLN A 370 -23.60 2.92 0.90
N GLN A 371 -22.82 3.99 1.12
CA GLN A 371 -23.30 5.38 0.99
C GLN A 371 -24.03 5.67 -0.32
N LYS A 372 -23.50 5.20 -1.45
CA LYS A 372 -24.11 5.41 -2.77
C LYS A 372 -25.48 4.73 -2.90
N GLN A 373 -25.67 3.55 -2.30
CA GLN A 373 -26.96 2.82 -2.30
C GLN A 373 -27.97 3.41 -1.31
N ARG A 374 -27.52 3.87 -0.13
CA ARG A 374 -28.37 4.39 0.95
C ARG A 374 -28.76 5.86 0.75
N TYR A 375 -27.80 6.69 0.37
CA TYR A 375 -27.96 8.16 0.31
C TYR A 375 -27.84 8.73 -1.11
N GLY A 376 -27.34 7.96 -2.08
CA GLY A 376 -27.20 8.39 -3.47
C GLY A 376 -25.94 9.23 -3.77
N VAL A 377 -25.09 9.42 -2.76
CA VAL A 377 -23.81 10.14 -2.82
C VAL A 377 -22.75 9.24 -2.18
N ASP A 378 -21.50 9.35 -2.63
CA ASP A 378 -20.33 8.80 -1.94
C ASP A 378 -19.45 9.96 -1.47
N TRP A 379 -19.35 10.13 -0.17
CA TRP A 379 -18.54 11.14 0.51
C TRP A 379 -17.15 10.62 0.88
N LEU A 380 -16.84 9.36 0.63
CA LEU A 380 -15.52 8.79 0.88
C LEU A 380 -14.58 9.10 -0.29
N TYR A 381 -13.30 9.28 -0.01
CA TYR A 381 -12.30 9.32 -1.09
C TYR A 381 -12.27 7.97 -1.84
N PRO A 382 -12.10 7.99 -3.18
CA PRO A 382 -12.03 6.76 -3.96
C PRO A 382 -10.73 6.00 -3.64
N VAL A 383 -10.80 4.67 -3.53
CA VAL A 383 -9.65 3.82 -3.14
C VAL A 383 -8.42 4.00 -4.04
N ASP A 384 -8.64 4.34 -5.32
CA ASP A 384 -7.60 4.68 -6.31
C ASP A 384 -6.74 5.90 -5.91
N ARG A 385 -7.23 6.82 -5.06
CA ARG A 385 -6.42 7.90 -4.46
C ARG A 385 -5.22 7.35 -3.69
N TYR A 386 -5.47 6.32 -2.88
CA TYR A 386 -4.47 5.70 -2.00
C TYR A 386 -3.47 4.85 -2.80
N VAL A 387 -3.97 4.08 -3.77
CA VAL A 387 -3.13 3.33 -4.71
C VAL A 387 -2.21 4.28 -5.49
N LYS A 388 -2.73 5.40 -6.01
CA LYS A 388 -1.91 6.41 -6.69
C LYS A 388 -0.93 7.11 -5.74
N GLY A 389 -1.34 7.38 -4.51
CA GLY A 389 -0.48 7.96 -3.47
C GLY A 389 0.75 7.12 -3.15
N LEU A 390 0.66 5.79 -3.26
CA LEU A 390 1.79 4.88 -3.00
C LEU A 390 2.59 4.54 -4.27
N THR A 391 2.01 4.63 -5.47
CA THR A 391 2.62 4.13 -6.72
C THR A 391 2.98 5.18 -7.77
N GLN A 392 2.40 6.39 -7.73
CA GLN A 392 2.55 7.39 -8.79
C GLN A 392 3.39 8.60 -8.35
N PRO A 393 4.38 9.05 -9.15
CA PRO A 393 5.22 10.21 -8.81
C PRO A 393 4.46 11.55 -8.80
N LEU A 394 3.23 11.55 -9.31
CA LEU A 394 2.29 12.67 -9.30
C LEU A 394 0.95 12.23 -8.71
N ILE A 395 0.31 13.12 -7.99
CA ILE A 395 -1.01 12.94 -7.39
C ILE A 395 -1.91 14.13 -7.74
N THR A 396 -3.21 13.97 -7.50
CA THR A 396 -4.18 15.05 -7.66
C THR A 396 -4.42 15.73 -6.31
N ASP A 397 -4.19 17.03 -6.22
CA ASP A 397 -4.51 17.82 -5.03
C ASP A 397 -6.02 18.06 -4.88
N ARG A 398 -6.45 18.68 -3.77
CA ARG A 398 -7.87 18.95 -3.50
C ARG A 398 -8.54 19.93 -4.48
N MET A 399 -7.76 20.64 -5.29
CA MET A 399 -8.26 21.52 -6.35
C MET A 399 -8.32 20.83 -7.72
N GLY A 400 -8.00 19.54 -7.81
CA GLY A 400 -7.95 18.81 -9.08
C GLY A 400 -6.66 19.04 -9.89
N ARG A 401 -5.64 19.67 -9.30
CA ARG A 401 -4.35 19.93 -9.96
C ARG A 401 -3.42 18.73 -9.81
N GLU A 402 -2.68 18.41 -10.86
CA GLU A 402 -1.59 17.43 -10.79
C GLU A 402 -0.38 18.07 -10.09
N VAL A 403 0.11 17.44 -9.03
CA VAL A 403 1.22 17.95 -8.19
C VAL A 403 2.22 16.83 -7.84
N PRO A 404 3.48 17.16 -7.50
CA PRO A 404 4.45 16.18 -7.03
C PRO A 404 3.95 15.40 -5.81
N ASN A 405 4.10 14.07 -5.83
CA ASN A 405 3.80 13.23 -4.68
C ASN A 405 4.87 13.42 -3.58
N PRO A 406 4.54 13.93 -2.38
CA PRO A 406 5.52 14.18 -1.32
C PRO A 406 6.28 12.93 -0.83
N LEU A 407 5.65 11.74 -0.91
CA LEU A 407 6.26 10.46 -0.53
C LEU A 407 7.27 9.97 -1.58
N LEU A 408 6.99 10.17 -2.87
CA LEU A 408 7.85 9.67 -3.95
C LEU A 408 8.80 10.74 -4.50
N ARG A 409 8.58 12.03 -4.21
CA ARG A 409 9.37 13.16 -4.72
C ARG A 409 9.70 14.17 -3.62
N THR A 410 10.61 13.79 -2.73
CA THR A 410 11.03 14.60 -1.57
C THR A 410 12.36 15.32 -1.85
N GLY A 411 12.43 16.64 -1.66
CA GLY A 411 13.70 17.40 -1.74
C GLY A 411 14.44 17.33 -3.08
N GLY A 412 13.73 17.14 -4.20
CA GLY A 412 14.32 16.97 -5.53
C GLY A 412 14.92 15.58 -5.82
N LYS A 413 14.84 14.66 -4.85
CA LYS A 413 15.12 13.23 -5.05
C LYS A 413 13.83 12.48 -5.40
N VAL A 414 13.97 11.30 -5.99
CA VAL A 414 12.87 10.38 -6.28
C VAL A 414 13.08 9.10 -5.49
N ARG A 415 12.08 8.69 -4.71
CA ARG A 415 12.04 7.36 -4.08
C ARG A 415 11.44 6.38 -5.09
N ASP A 416 12.05 5.21 -5.21
CA ASP A 416 11.53 4.12 -6.03
C ASP A 416 10.21 3.58 -5.41
N PRO A 417 9.09 3.51 -6.15
CA PRO A 417 7.84 2.93 -5.65
C PRO A 417 7.97 1.48 -5.15
N ASP A 418 8.96 0.72 -5.63
CA ASP A 418 9.22 -0.65 -5.15
C ASP A 418 9.84 -0.67 -3.74
N LEU A 419 10.14 0.50 -3.16
CA LEU A 419 10.54 0.70 -1.76
C LEU A 419 9.38 1.20 -0.88
N VAL A 420 8.14 1.18 -1.38
CA VAL A 420 6.95 1.60 -0.63
C VAL A 420 6.00 0.41 -0.44
N TYR A 421 5.83 0.00 0.81
CA TYR A 421 5.02 -1.14 1.22
C TYR A 421 3.80 -0.71 2.04
N LEU A 422 2.68 -1.45 1.90
CA LEU A 422 1.50 -1.31 2.75
C LEU A 422 1.13 -2.69 3.29
N ALA A 423 1.11 -2.82 4.61
CA ALA A 423 0.58 -3.96 5.33
C ALA A 423 -0.80 -3.60 5.91
N GLY A 424 -1.80 -4.44 5.66
CA GLY A 424 -3.08 -4.38 6.36
C GLY A 424 -3.25 -5.57 7.28
N ILE A 425 -3.27 -5.32 8.58
CA ILE A 425 -3.78 -6.23 9.61
C ILE A 425 -5.23 -5.80 9.84
N VAL A 426 -6.13 -6.30 9.00
CA VAL A 426 -7.51 -5.78 8.88
C VAL A 426 -8.55 -6.87 9.07
N GLY A 427 -9.82 -6.48 9.13
CA GLY A 427 -10.95 -7.40 9.20
C GLY A 427 -11.11 -8.28 7.96
N VAL A 428 -10.40 -9.41 7.96
CA VAL A 428 -10.48 -10.51 6.99
C VAL A 428 -10.21 -11.83 7.73
N PRO A 429 -10.98 -12.91 7.51
CA PRO A 429 -10.67 -14.21 8.10
C PRO A 429 -9.29 -14.71 7.67
N TRP A 430 -8.45 -15.11 8.64
CA TRP A 430 -7.10 -15.62 8.34
C TRP A 430 -7.14 -16.81 7.37
N GLN A 431 -8.18 -17.64 7.45
CA GLN A 431 -8.44 -18.80 6.60
C GLN A 431 -8.47 -18.46 5.10
N LEU A 432 -8.91 -17.25 4.74
CA LEU A 432 -9.01 -16.78 3.35
C LEU A 432 -7.70 -16.22 2.78
N VAL A 433 -6.75 -15.89 3.66
CA VAL A 433 -5.47 -15.25 3.31
C VAL A 433 -4.25 -16.06 3.75
N SER A 434 -4.44 -17.28 4.28
CA SER A 434 -3.37 -18.17 4.73
C SER A 434 -3.12 -19.36 3.80
N THR A 435 -1.97 -20.01 3.94
CA THR A 435 -1.63 -21.24 3.21
C THR A 435 -2.62 -22.38 3.47
N PRO A 436 -2.77 -23.35 2.54
CA PRO A 436 -3.55 -24.57 2.78
C PRO A 436 -3.10 -25.34 4.03
N GLU A 437 -1.79 -25.37 4.28
CA GLU A 437 -1.17 -26.02 5.44
C GLU A 437 -1.59 -25.36 6.75
N SER A 438 -1.74 -24.03 6.76
CA SER A 438 -2.27 -23.25 7.91
C SER A 438 -3.75 -23.52 8.19
N ASN A 439 -4.50 -23.94 7.16
CA ASN A 439 -5.92 -24.29 7.26
C ASN A 439 -6.16 -25.75 7.71
N ASP A 440 -5.14 -26.62 7.74
CA ASP A 440 -5.29 -28.00 8.24
C ASP A 440 -5.45 -27.98 9.79
N PRO A 441 -6.54 -28.54 10.35
CA PRO A 441 -6.72 -28.65 11.80
C PRO A 441 -5.62 -29.45 12.53
N GLN A 442 -4.85 -30.28 11.82
CA GLN A 442 -3.67 -30.97 12.37
C GLN A 442 -2.50 -30.02 12.64
N ASN A 443 -2.46 -28.87 11.96
CA ASN A 443 -1.43 -27.84 12.09
C ASN A 443 -1.97 -26.63 12.89
N ALA A 444 -2.49 -26.90 14.09
CA ALA A 444 -3.13 -25.89 14.93
C ALA A 444 -2.18 -24.72 15.32
N ASP A 445 -0.88 -25.00 15.46
CA ASP A 445 0.12 -24.01 15.90
C ASP A 445 0.84 -23.25 14.76
N THR A 446 0.48 -23.47 13.49
CA THR A 446 1.09 -22.79 12.31
C THR A 446 0.12 -21.85 11.59
N LEU A 447 0.58 -20.65 11.25
CA LEU A 447 -0.10 -19.69 10.40
C LEU A 447 0.94 -18.98 9.53
N GLU A 448 0.82 -19.14 8.23
CA GLU A 448 1.60 -18.48 7.19
C GLU A 448 0.62 -17.77 6.25
N TYR A 449 0.82 -16.47 6.03
CA TYR A 449 0.00 -15.68 5.11
C TYR A 449 0.48 -15.82 3.66
N LEU A 450 -0.46 -15.77 2.72
CA LEU A 450 -0.21 -15.81 1.29
C LEU A 450 0.43 -14.50 0.80
N THR A 451 1.32 -14.60 -0.19
CA THR A 451 1.78 -13.42 -0.93
C THR A 451 0.67 -12.87 -1.84
N PRO A 452 0.66 -11.58 -2.20
CA PRO A 452 -0.43 -10.94 -2.96
C PRO A 452 -0.82 -11.65 -4.26
N GLU A 453 0.12 -12.32 -4.92
CA GLU A 453 -0.08 -13.02 -6.19
C GLU A 453 -0.80 -14.38 -6.01
N LYS A 454 -0.83 -14.90 -4.78
CA LYS A 454 -1.48 -16.17 -4.41
C LYS A 454 -2.84 -15.99 -3.75
N ILE A 455 -3.18 -14.77 -3.33
CA ILE A 455 -4.47 -14.45 -2.69
C ILE A 455 -5.60 -14.53 -3.73
N ASP A 456 -6.68 -15.25 -3.41
CA ASP A 456 -7.93 -15.17 -4.19
C ASP A 456 -8.69 -13.90 -3.82
N TRP A 457 -8.27 -12.79 -4.42
CA TRP A 457 -8.89 -11.48 -4.23
C TRP A 457 -10.39 -11.46 -4.53
N SER A 458 -10.91 -12.40 -5.34
CA SER A 458 -12.34 -12.44 -5.68
C SER A 458 -13.24 -12.85 -4.50
N ARG A 459 -12.65 -13.49 -3.48
CA ARG A 459 -13.34 -13.89 -2.24
C ARG A 459 -13.28 -12.84 -1.13
N ILE A 460 -12.28 -11.95 -1.14
CA ILE A 460 -12.04 -10.97 -0.06
C ILE A 460 -12.24 -9.50 -0.46
N THR A 461 -12.63 -9.22 -1.71
CA THR A 461 -13.06 -7.89 -2.16
C THR A 461 -14.51 -7.93 -2.65
N PRO A 462 -15.23 -6.78 -2.74
CA PRO A 462 -16.62 -6.74 -3.15
C PRO A 462 -16.86 -7.40 -4.52
N GLY A 463 -17.85 -8.30 -4.60
CA GLY A 463 -18.21 -8.96 -5.86
C GLY A 463 -19.18 -10.14 -5.71
N PRO A 464 -19.57 -10.77 -6.83
CA PRO A 464 -20.51 -11.91 -6.82
C PRO A 464 -19.90 -13.21 -6.27
N ASN A 465 -18.57 -13.27 -6.10
CA ASN A 465 -17.83 -14.41 -5.58
C ASN A 465 -17.25 -14.16 -4.17
N SER A 466 -17.58 -13.03 -3.54
CA SER A 466 -17.12 -12.73 -2.18
C SER A 466 -17.53 -13.86 -1.23
N ASP A 467 -16.64 -14.22 -0.31
CA ASP A 467 -16.99 -15.14 0.77
C ASP A 467 -18.12 -14.52 1.62
N PRO A 468 -19.12 -15.30 2.08
CA PRO A 468 -20.22 -14.76 2.87
C PRO A 468 -19.76 -13.93 4.08
N HIS A 469 -18.64 -14.30 4.72
CA HIS A 469 -18.06 -13.55 5.83
C HIS A 469 -17.54 -12.16 5.44
N MET A 470 -17.16 -11.98 4.17
CA MET A 470 -16.68 -10.72 3.61
C MET A 470 -17.80 -9.87 2.98
N VAL A 471 -19.06 -10.30 3.06
CA VAL A 471 -20.21 -9.47 2.66
C VAL A 471 -20.62 -8.58 3.84
N GLU A 472 -20.54 -7.27 3.65
CA GLU A 472 -21.11 -6.29 4.59
C GLU A 472 -22.64 -6.35 4.56
N SER A 473 -23.24 -6.67 5.70
CA SER A 473 -24.69 -6.75 5.88
C SER A 473 -25.02 -6.51 7.35
N VAL A 474 -26.15 -5.91 7.66
CA VAL A 474 -26.74 -5.92 9.01
C VAL A 474 -27.58 -7.20 9.25
N GLN A 475 -28.11 -7.78 8.17
CA GLN A 475 -28.91 -9.02 8.22
C GLN A 475 -28.01 -10.26 8.16
N ALA A 476 -28.47 -11.36 8.75
CA ALA A 476 -27.80 -12.66 8.65
C ALA A 476 -27.64 -13.10 7.18
N ARG A 477 -26.45 -13.61 6.84
CA ARG A 477 -25.98 -13.79 5.47
C ARG A 477 -26.19 -15.23 5.01
N SER A 478 -26.54 -15.39 3.74
CA SER A 478 -26.74 -16.70 3.15
C SER A 478 -25.42 -17.47 3.07
N GLY A 479 -25.36 -18.64 3.71
CA GLY A 479 -24.16 -19.48 3.78
C GLY A 479 -23.42 -19.43 5.11
N VAL A 480 -23.77 -18.49 6.01
CA VAL A 480 -23.31 -18.45 7.40
C VAL A 480 -24.42 -19.02 8.30
N PRO A 481 -24.12 -19.77 9.38
CA PRO A 481 -25.11 -20.14 10.38
C PRO A 481 -25.76 -18.91 11.02
N GLY A 482 -27.05 -19.02 11.40
CA GLY A 482 -27.79 -17.93 12.04
C GLY A 482 -27.79 -17.99 13.58
N ALA A 483 -28.38 -16.99 14.21
CA ALA A 483 -28.24 -16.70 15.65
C ALA A 483 -28.78 -17.78 16.62
N ASP A 484 -29.64 -18.70 16.15
CA ASP A 484 -30.10 -19.88 16.91
C ASP A 484 -29.04 -21.01 17.01
N SER A 485 -27.85 -20.81 16.44
CA SER A 485 -26.82 -21.85 16.33
C SER A 485 -26.11 -22.17 17.64
N ALA A 486 -25.37 -23.28 17.64
CA ALA A 486 -24.45 -23.62 18.74
C ALA A 486 -23.17 -22.76 18.66
N GLN A 487 -22.47 -22.66 19.78
CA GLN A 487 -21.19 -21.96 19.83
C GLN A 487 -20.17 -22.62 18.90
N GLY A 488 -19.62 -21.83 17.97
CA GLY A 488 -18.68 -22.33 16.96
C GLY A 488 -19.33 -23.19 15.87
N ALA A 489 -20.61 -22.95 15.55
CA ALA A 489 -21.27 -23.59 14.40
C ALA A 489 -20.60 -23.26 13.06
N ASP A 490 -19.99 -22.07 12.97
CA ASP A 490 -18.96 -21.71 12.01
C ASP A 490 -17.61 -21.43 12.72
N ALA A 491 -16.50 -21.70 12.04
CA ALA A 491 -15.14 -21.62 12.58
C ALA A 491 -14.43 -20.27 12.31
N ILE A 492 -15.07 -19.35 11.59
CA ILE A 492 -14.60 -18.01 11.24
C ILE A 492 -15.27 -16.97 12.14
N ASN A 493 -16.60 -16.94 12.21
CA ASN A 493 -17.37 -15.94 12.96
C ASN A 493 -18.31 -16.52 14.04
N GLY A 494 -18.33 -17.84 14.24
CA GLY A 494 -19.23 -18.51 15.17
C GLY A 494 -20.64 -18.72 14.60
N HIS A 495 -21.32 -17.61 14.30
CA HIS A 495 -22.54 -17.50 13.50
C HIS A 495 -22.87 -16.01 13.28
N ASP A 496 -23.74 -15.70 12.32
CA ASP A 496 -24.33 -14.36 12.23
C ASP A 496 -25.36 -14.14 13.36
N ARG A 497 -25.45 -12.91 13.87
CA ARG A 497 -26.36 -12.48 14.94
C ARG A 497 -27.62 -11.83 14.38
N VAL A 498 -28.65 -11.64 15.22
CA VAL A 498 -29.72 -10.69 14.91
C VAL A 498 -29.19 -9.29 15.22
N SER A 499 -29.18 -8.40 14.24
CA SER A 499 -28.84 -6.98 14.44
C SER A 499 -30.12 -6.17 14.61
N ASP A 500 -30.10 -5.18 15.51
CA ASP A 500 -31.09 -4.10 15.60
C ASP A 500 -31.00 -3.13 14.40
N GLY A 501 -29.97 -3.29 13.57
CA GLY A 501 -29.68 -2.46 12.40
C GLY A 501 -28.58 -1.44 12.64
N SER A 502 -27.96 -1.38 13.82
CA SER A 502 -26.89 -0.42 14.16
C SER A 502 -25.49 -0.80 13.68
N ASP A 503 -25.20 -2.09 13.53
CA ASP A 503 -23.87 -2.61 13.21
C ASP A 503 -23.89 -3.77 12.20
N LEU A 504 -22.76 -3.98 11.51
CA LEU A 504 -22.56 -5.04 10.53
C LEU A 504 -22.34 -6.42 11.16
N GLN A 505 -22.60 -7.48 10.40
CA GLN A 505 -22.21 -8.86 10.74
C GLN A 505 -20.67 -8.99 10.74
N TYR A 506 -20.15 -9.81 11.64
CA TYR A 506 -18.70 -9.96 11.84
C TYR A 506 -18.05 -10.73 10.68
N ALA A 507 -16.93 -10.22 10.19
CA ALA A 507 -16.08 -10.94 9.24
C ALA A 507 -15.40 -12.13 9.93
N CYS A 508 -14.90 -11.93 11.14
CA CYS A 508 -14.29 -12.97 11.94
C CYS A 508 -14.41 -12.68 13.44
N ILE A 509 -14.26 -13.71 14.26
CA ILE A 509 -14.11 -13.60 15.71
C ILE A 509 -12.88 -14.39 16.18
N PHE A 510 -12.37 -14.07 17.36
CA PHE A 510 -11.31 -14.84 18.02
C PHE A 510 -11.51 -14.85 19.55
N PRO A 511 -11.14 -15.91 20.28
CA PRO A 511 -11.38 -15.99 21.71
C PRO A 511 -10.53 -14.96 22.46
N LEU A 512 -11.09 -14.32 23.48
CA LEU A 512 -10.31 -13.50 24.40
C LEU A 512 -9.35 -14.36 25.23
N SER A 513 -8.28 -13.75 25.75
CA SER A 513 -7.40 -14.41 26.71
C SER A 513 -8.13 -14.73 28.02
N ASP A 514 -8.90 -13.76 28.50
CA ASP A 514 -9.78 -13.85 29.67
C ASP A 514 -11.16 -13.32 29.26
N ALA A 515 -12.24 -13.91 29.76
CA ALA A 515 -13.59 -13.41 29.49
C ALA A 515 -13.85 -12.11 30.27
N GLN A 516 -14.41 -11.10 29.60
CA GLN A 516 -14.71 -9.78 30.17
C GLN A 516 -16.14 -9.75 30.69
N ASP A 517 -16.38 -9.02 31.78
CA ASP A 517 -17.71 -8.88 32.40
C ASP A 517 -18.28 -7.51 32.02
N CYS A 518 -19.18 -7.46 31.03
CA CYS A 518 -19.65 -6.19 30.47
C CYS A 518 -20.67 -5.46 31.36
N ASP A 519 -20.99 -5.99 32.54
CA ASP A 519 -21.69 -5.24 33.59
C ASP A 519 -20.74 -4.28 34.36
N VAL A 520 -19.42 -4.47 34.23
CA VAL A 520 -18.38 -3.61 34.82
C VAL A 520 -17.37 -3.05 33.81
N ASP A 521 -17.03 -3.82 32.77
CA ASP A 521 -16.07 -3.48 31.73
C ASP A 521 -16.75 -2.86 30.50
N LYS A 522 -16.00 -2.07 29.73
CA LYS A 522 -16.48 -1.56 28.44
C LYS A 522 -16.30 -2.62 27.36
N CYS A 523 -17.33 -3.44 27.14
CA CYS A 523 -17.32 -4.43 26.06
C CYS A 523 -18.69 -4.54 25.35
N ASP A 524 -18.82 -5.42 24.37
CA ASP A 524 -19.99 -5.54 23.48
C ASP A 524 -21.21 -6.20 24.15
N CYS A 525 -20.97 -7.18 25.04
CA CYS A 525 -22.01 -8.02 25.66
C CYS A 525 -22.78 -7.33 26.80
N LYS A 526 -23.22 -6.07 26.62
CA LYS A 526 -23.91 -5.31 27.69
C LYS A 526 -25.36 -5.77 27.87
N ASP A 527 -25.75 -6.09 29.11
CA ASP A 527 -27.17 -6.30 29.40
C ASP A 527 -27.92 -4.97 29.27
N VAL A 528 -29.05 -5.00 28.57
CA VAL A 528 -29.81 -3.80 28.17
C VAL A 528 -31.31 -4.07 28.33
N ASP A 529 -32.02 -3.09 28.92
CA ASP A 529 -33.42 -3.26 29.30
C ASP A 529 -34.40 -3.37 28.12
N ASP A 530 -34.00 -2.95 26.91
CA ASP A 530 -34.84 -3.08 25.69
C ASP A 530 -34.63 -4.43 25.00
N ALA A 531 -35.74 -5.10 24.67
CA ALA A 531 -35.72 -6.46 24.12
C ALA A 531 -35.06 -6.59 22.73
N ILE A 532 -35.02 -5.53 21.91
CA ILE A 532 -34.40 -5.58 20.58
C ILE A 532 -32.88 -5.44 20.71
N SER A 533 -32.41 -4.48 21.52
CA SER A 533 -30.99 -4.37 21.84
C SER A 533 -30.52 -5.60 22.62
N LYS A 534 -31.32 -6.15 23.54
CA LYS A 534 -30.95 -7.34 24.32
C LYS A 534 -30.79 -8.59 23.45
N ALA A 535 -31.68 -8.77 22.48
CA ALA A 535 -31.48 -9.76 21.44
C ALA A 535 -30.13 -9.56 20.73
N SER A 536 -29.84 -8.33 20.31
CA SER A 536 -28.69 -7.99 19.47
C SER A 536 -27.33 -8.01 20.17
N TYR A 537 -27.29 -7.82 21.49
CA TYR A 537 -26.05 -7.71 22.27
C TYR A 537 -25.85 -8.82 23.32
N THR A 538 -26.89 -9.49 23.84
CA THR A 538 -26.72 -10.44 24.96
C THR A 538 -27.56 -11.72 24.91
N GLU A 539 -28.43 -11.92 23.91
CA GLU A 539 -29.21 -13.18 23.78
C GLU A 539 -28.94 -13.96 22.48
N ASN A 540 -28.24 -13.39 21.49
CA ASN A 540 -27.86 -14.12 20.27
C ASN A 540 -26.57 -13.65 19.56
N ASP A 541 -25.73 -12.87 20.23
CA ASP A 541 -24.41 -12.48 19.69
C ASP A 541 -23.36 -13.59 19.99
N PRO A 542 -22.60 -14.08 18.97
CA PRO A 542 -21.59 -15.12 19.15
C PRO A 542 -20.44 -14.75 20.11
N LEU A 543 -20.19 -13.46 20.34
CA LEU A 543 -19.18 -12.98 21.29
C LEU A 543 -19.57 -13.29 22.74
N CYS A 544 -20.87 -13.37 23.01
CA CYS A 544 -21.46 -13.49 24.35
C CYS A 544 -21.86 -14.93 24.69
N GLN A 545 -21.67 -15.87 23.75
CA GLN A 545 -22.02 -17.27 23.90
C GLN A 545 -20.91 -18.06 24.58
N ALA A 546 -21.20 -18.61 25.76
CA ALA A 546 -20.22 -19.37 26.54
C ALA A 546 -19.66 -20.57 25.75
N PRO A 547 -18.33 -20.79 25.71
CA PRO A 547 -17.70 -21.86 24.95
C PRO A 547 -18.27 -23.26 25.22
N GLY A 548 -18.56 -24.00 24.14
CA GLY A 548 -19.16 -25.35 24.21
C GLY A 548 -20.67 -25.37 24.44
N SER A 549 -21.36 -24.23 24.39
CA SER A 549 -22.82 -24.16 24.53
C SER A 549 -23.56 -24.69 23.30
N GLY A 550 -24.71 -25.32 23.55
CA GLY A 550 -25.60 -25.81 22.49
C GLY A 550 -26.42 -24.71 21.80
N PRO A 551 -27.22 -25.07 20.78
CA PRO A 551 -28.05 -24.14 20.02
C PRO A 551 -28.93 -23.27 20.91
N GLY A 552 -28.90 -21.94 20.69
CA GLY A 552 -29.73 -20.98 21.42
C GLY A 552 -29.47 -20.91 22.94
N ALA A 553 -28.29 -21.32 23.40
CA ALA A 553 -27.95 -21.39 24.82
C ALA A 553 -26.58 -20.78 25.13
N GLY A 554 -26.37 -20.41 26.40
CA GLY A 554 -25.07 -19.99 26.93
C GLY A 554 -24.76 -18.49 26.85
N TYR A 555 -25.71 -17.67 26.41
CA TYR A 555 -25.54 -16.22 26.34
C TYR A 555 -25.65 -15.54 27.72
N SER A 556 -24.87 -14.46 27.92
CA SER A 556 -24.80 -13.69 29.18
C SER A 556 -24.15 -12.32 28.95
N SER A 557 -24.00 -11.51 30.00
CA SER A 557 -23.18 -10.28 29.99
C SER A 557 -21.67 -10.52 29.90
N MET A 558 -21.21 -11.79 29.90
CA MET A 558 -19.81 -12.14 29.71
C MET A 558 -19.44 -12.17 28.22
N GLN A 559 -18.40 -11.42 27.84
CA GLN A 559 -17.79 -11.51 26.52
C GLN A 559 -16.65 -12.53 26.50
N TYR A 560 -16.72 -13.49 25.57
CA TYR A 560 -15.76 -14.58 25.41
C TYR A 560 -14.88 -14.45 24.16
N PHE A 561 -15.29 -13.63 23.19
CA PHE A 561 -14.60 -13.43 21.93
C PHE A 561 -14.52 -11.94 21.58
N ALA A 562 -13.51 -11.55 20.81
CA ALA A 562 -13.45 -10.28 20.10
C ALA A 562 -13.80 -10.47 18.61
N LYS A 563 -14.23 -9.40 17.96
CA LYS A 563 -14.73 -9.33 16.57
C LYS A 563 -13.81 -8.54 15.64
N ALA A 564 -14.05 -8.65 14.34
CA ALA A 564 -13.79 -7.60 13.35
C ALA A 564 -14.88 -7.58 12.27
N TYR A 565 -15.14 -6.40 11.70
CA TYR A 565 -16.04 -6.19 10.55
C TYR A 565 -15.27 -6.33 9.22
N PRO A 566 -15.94 -6.46 8.05
CA PRO A 566 -15.23 -6.61 6.77
C PRO A 566 -14.44 -5.34 6.36
N GLY A 567 -13.10 -5.41 6.40
CA GLY A 567 -12.20 -4.31 6.02
C GLY A 567 -12.03 -4.13 4.51
N LEU A 568 -13.13 -4.09 3.76
CA LEU A 568 -13.15 -4.23 2.31
C LEU A 568 -12.39 -3.13 1.57
N ARG A 569 -12.55 -1.87 2.00
CA ARG A 569 -11.88 -0.73 1.34
C ARG A 569 -10.36 -0.78 1.51
N GLN A 570 -9.88 -1.18 2.69
CA GLN A 570 -8.46 -1.40 2.93
C GLN A 570 -7.91 -2.54 2.04
N LEU A 571 -8.67 -3.63 1.89
CA LEU A 571 -8.32 -4.76 1.01
C LEU A 571 -8.30 -4.38 -0.48
N GLU A 572 -9.17 -3.47 -0.93
CA GLU A 572 -9.14 -2.96 -2.30
C GLU A 572 -7.89 -2.11 -2.58
N VAL A 573 -7.41 -1.31 -1.62
CA VAL A 573 -6.13 -0.59 -1.76
C VAL A 573 -4.95 -1.56 -1.79
N LEU A 574 -4.92 -2.55 -0.90
CA LEU A 574 -3.88 -3.61 -0.90
C LEU A 574 -3.84 -4.38 -2.22
N LYS A 575 -5.00 -4.71 -2.78
CA LYS A 575 -5.12 -5.31 -4.12
C LYS A 575 -4.57 -4.40 -5.22
N GLY A 576 -4.82 -3.10 -5.11
CA GLY A 576 -4.43 -2.10 -6.12
C GLY A 576 -2.93 -1.82 -6.21
N ILE A 577 -2.19 -1.97 -5.10
CA ILE A 577 -0.72 -1.79 -5.10
C ILE A 577 0.06 -3.04 -5.53
N GLY A 578 -0.57 -4.22 -5.59
CA GLY A 578 0.04 -5.45 -6.11
C GLY A 578 1.09 -6.06 -5.17
N GLU A 579 2.29 -6.35 -5.70
CA GLU A 579 3.32 -7.16 -5.02
C GLU A 579 3.87 -6.51 -3.73
N ASN A 580 3.68 -5.20 -3.53
CA ASN A 580 4.10 -4.49 -2.30
C ASN A 580 3.05 -4.50 -1.18
N ALA A 581 1.95 -5.23 -1.36
CA ALA A 581 0.98 -5.47 -0.29
C ALA A 581 1.43 -6.58 0.67
N ILE A 582 1.03 -6.45 1.93
CA ILE A 582 0.98 -7.56 2.89
C ILE A 582 -0.43 -7.60 3.46
N VAL A 583 -1.11 -8.75 3.36
CA VAL A 583 -2.47 -8.93 3.88
C VAL A 583 -2.43 -9.89 5.07
N ALA A 584 -2.97 -9.47 6.19
CA ALA A 584 -3.10 -10.26 7.41
C ALA A 584 -4.45 -10.05 8.08
N SER A 585 -4.91 -11.06 8.81
CA SER A 585 -6.12 -11.01 9.62
C SER A 585 -5.85 -10.28 10.94
N ILE A 586 -6.74 -9.36 11.30
CA ILE A 586 -6.81 -8.80 12.65
C ILE A 586 -7.44 -9.75 13.68
N CYS A 587 -8.12 -10.82 13.24
CA CYS A 587 -8.50 -11.94 14.09
C CYS A 587 -7.36 -12.98 14.10
N PRO A 588 -6.50 -13.03 15.12
CA PRO A 588 -5.40 -14.00 15.18
C PRO A 588 -5.92 -15.44 15.35
N LYS A 589 -5.16 -16.41 14.82
CA LYS A 589 -5.45 -17.84 14.98
C LYS A 589 -5.26 -18.32 16.43
N LEU A 590 -4.27 -17.78 17.14
CA LEU A 590 -4.05 -18.01 18.58
C LEU A 590 -3.96 -16.67 19.30
N SER A 591 -4.74 -16.49 20.37
CA SER A 591 -4.91 -15.22 21.10
C SER A 591 -4.81 -15.35 22.62
N LYS A 592 -4.71 -16.58 23.14
CA LYS A 592 -4.70 -16.84 24.58
C LYS A 592 -3.29 -16.70 25.13
N LEU A 593 -3.15 -16.14 26.34
CA LEU A 593 -1.86 -15.99 27.02
C LEU A 593 -1.08 -17.32 27.16
N ALA A 594 -1.78 -18.46 27.24
CA ALA A 594 -1.17 -19.79 27.25
C ALA A 594 -0.47 -20.19 25.94
N ASP A 595 -0.77 -19.49 24.84
CA ASP A 595 -0.16 -19.66 23.51
C ASP A 595 0.99 -18.65 23.27
N GLN A 596 1.26 -17.73 24.21
CA GLN A 596 2.30 -16.71 24.07
C GLN A 596 3.68 -17.35 23.80
N GLY A 597 4.38 -16.84 22.79
CA GLY A 597 5.65 -17.38 22.31
C GLY A 597 5.53 -18.51 21.28
N LYS A 598 4.32 -18.97 20.94
CA LYS A 598 4.10 -19.80 19.73
C LYS A 598 4.20 -18.94 18.46
N PRO A 599 4.66 -19.49 17.32
CA PRO A 599 4.77 -18.75 16.05
C PRO A 599 3.45 -18.12 15.57
N SER A 600 2.31 -18.72 15.90
CA SER A 600 0.97 -18.25 15.49
C SER A 600 0.25 -17.39 16.53
N TYR A 601 0.93 -16.99 17.61
CA TYR A 601 0.34 -16.13 18.63
C TYR A 601 0.21 -14.69 18.13
N GLY A 602 -0.99 -14.13 18.29
CA GLY A 602 -1.29 -12.75 17.97
C GLY A 602 -0.94 -12.40 16.52
N TYR A 603 -0.26 -11.27 16.34
CA TYR A 603 0.18 -10.80 15.03
C TYR A 603 1.60 -11.22 14.65
N THR A 604 2.21 -12.19 15.35
CA THR A 604 3.53 -12.75 15.00
C THR A 604 3.60 -13.28 13.56
N PRO A 605 2.54 -13.91 12.99
CA PRO A 605 2.50 -14.26 11.56
C PRO A 605 2.46 -13.05 10.62
N ALA A 606 1.78 -11.97 11.01
CA ALA A 606 1.72 -10.74 10.21
C ALA A 606 3.09 -10.04 10.20
N VAL A 607 3.72 -9.93 11.37
CA VAL A 607 5.11 -9.47 11.55
C VAL A 607 6.05 -10.30 10.69
N SER A 608 5.90 -11.62 10.68
CA SER A 608 6.73 -12.51 9.86
C SER A 608 6.55 -12.27 8.36
N ALA A 609 5.30 -12.13 7.89
CA ALA A 609 5.01 -11.81 6.50
C ALA A 609 5.57 -10.43 6.07
N ILE A 610 5.51 -9.42 6.95
CA ILE A 610 6.14 -8.11 6.75
C ILE A 610 7.66 -8.29 6.60
N VAL A 611 8.32 -8.96 7.55
CA VAL A 611 9.78 -9.14 7.51
C VAL A 611 10.24 -9.90 6.27
N GLU A 612 9.59 -11.01 5.88
CA GLU A 612 9.94 -11.74 4.65
C GLU A 612 9.75 -10.89 3.39
N GLN A 613 8.76 -9.99 3.37
CA GLN A 613 8.56 -9.08 2.24
C GLN A 613 9.66 -8.00 2.19
N LEU A 614 9.99 -7.37 3.33
CA LEU A 614 11.06 -6.36 3.43
C LEU A 614 12.44 -6.96 3.14
N LYS A 615 12.69 -8.20 3.58
CA LYS A 615 13.92 -8.96 3.34
C LYS A 615 14.31 -9.03 1.86
N LYS A 616 13.33 -9.06 0.94
CA LYS A 616 13.58 -9.02 -0.52
C LYS A 616 14.39 -7.79 -0.95
N GLN A 617 14.18 -6.64 -0.30
CA GLN A 617 14.94 -5.41 -0.56
C GLN A 617 16.22 -5.33 0.29
N LEU A 618 16.20 -5.82 1.53
CA LEU A 618 17.38 -5.81 2.42
C LEU A 618 18.49 -6.77 1.95
N THR A 619 18.15 -7.85 1.23
CA THR A 619 19.12 -8.75 0.58
C THR A 619 19.49 -8.32 -0.84
N SER A 620 18.89 -7.25 -1.38
CA SER A 620 19.06 -6.85 -2.79
C SER A 620 20.46 -6.26 -3.09
N LYS A 621 21.38 -7.15 -3.42
CA LYS A 621 22.61 -6.86 -4.20
C LYS A 621 22.65 -7.67 -5.49
N CYS A 622 21.52 -8.26 -5.89
CA CYS A 622 21.42 -9.39 -6.80
C CYS A 622 20.49 -9.06 -7.97
N VAL A 623 20.62 -9.77 -9.09
CA VAL A 623 19.86 -9.48 -10.32
C VAL A 623 18.88 -10.62 -10.62
N ASN A 624 17.60 -10.31 -10.85
CA ASN A 624 16.57 -11.35 -10.94
C ASN A 624 16.49 -12.06 -12.32
N ARG A 625 17.10 -11.50 -13.38
CA ARG A 625 17.16 -12.10 -14.72
C ARG A 625 18.61 -12.26 -15.23
N PRO A 626 18.87 -13.26 -16.09
CA PRO A 626 20.21 -13.48 -16.61
C PRO A 626 20.57 -12.44 -17.67
N ILE A 627 21.77 -11.87 -17.56
CA ILE A 627 22.36 -11.04 -18.62
C ILE A 627 22.90 -11.94 -19.73
N THR A 628 22.77 -11.50 -20.99
CA THR A 628 23.35 -12.24 -22.13
C THR A 628 24.87 -12.05 -22.14
N VAL A 629 25.59 -13.15 -21.89
CA VAL A 629 27.05 -13.24 -21.96
C VAL A 629 27.46 -13.97 -23.23
N ILE A 630 28.30 -13.34 -24.05
CA ILE A 630 29.03 -14.00 -25.15
C ILE A 630 30.29 -14.64 -24.55
N LYS A 631 30.58 -15.89 -24.93
CA LYS A 631 31.90 -16.50 -24.72
C LYS A 631 32.67 -16.39 -26.03
N ASN A 632 33.77 -15.63 -26.00
CA ASN A 632 34.66 -15.42 -27.13
C ASN A 632 35.57 -16.63 -27.34
N ASP A 633 36.14 -16.77 -28.55
CA ASP A 633 36.99 -17.92 -28.94
C ASP A 633 38.27 -18.05 -28.10
N ASP A 634 38.69 -16.98 -27.40
CA ASP A 634 39.82 -16.96 -26.47
C ASP A 634 39.46 -17.36 -25.04
N GLY A 635 38.18 -17.65 -24.77
CA GLY A 635 37.66 -18.00 -23.45
C GLY A 635 37.23 -16.81 -22.60
N THR A 636 37.36 -15.57 -23.09
CA THR A 636 36.82 -14.38 -22.40
C THR A 636 35.31 -14.32 -22.48
N THR A 637 34.71 -13.67 -21.49
CA THR A 637 33.26 -13.39 -21.41
C THR A 637 33.03 -11.91 -21.70
N GLU A 638 32.02 -11.59 -22.51
CA GLU A 638 31.62 -10.22 -22.82
C GLU A 638 30.11 -10.06 -22.62
N THR A 639 29.69 -9.04 -21.89
CA THR A 639 28.26 -8.78 -21.64
C THR A 639 27.67 -7.92 -22.75
N GLN A 640 26.48 -8.25 -23.28
CA GLN A 640 25.79 -7.42 -24.28
C GLN A 640 24.99 -6.27 -23.64
N CYS A 641 25.57 -5.60 -22.65
CA CYS A 641 24.92 -4.53 -21.91
C CYS A 641 25.90 -3.38 -21.63
N ALA A 642 25.40 -2.14 -21.74
CA ALA A 642 26.10 -0.96 -21.26
C ALA A 642 25.50 -0.51 -19.91
N VAL A 643 26.33 -0.06 -18.98
CA VAL A 643 25.85 0.51 -17.70
C VAL A 643 26.03 2.02 -17.75
N VAL A 644 24.93 2.76 -17.56
CA VAL A 644 24.88 4.22 -17.63
C VAL A 644 24.61 4.79 -16.24
N GLU A 645 25.59 5.49 -15.69
CA GLU A 645 25.48 6.30 -14.49
C GLU A 645 24.90 7.68 -14.85
N VAL A 646 23.88 8.12 -14.12
CA VAL A 646 23.22 9.41 -14.30
C VAL A 646 23.23 10.19 -12.99
N LYS A 647 23.64 11.46 -13.04
CA LYS A 647 23.46 12.44 -11.94
C LYS A 647 22.66 13.63 -12.42
N SER A 648 21.86 14.22 -11.53
CA SER A 648 21.26 15.52 -11.75
C SER A 648 22.31 16.63 -11.72
N GLY A 649 22.13 17.65 -12.57
CA GLY A 649 23.10 18.73 -12.76
C GLY A 649 23.81 18.61 -14.10
N GLY A 650 23.74 19.69 -14.87
CA GLY A 650 24.25 19.72 -16.25
C GLY A 650 25.76 19.78 -16.36
N GLY A 651 26.30 18.98 -17.28
CA GLY A 651 27.71 18.98 -17.67
C GLY A 651 28.62 18.17 -16.75
N CYS A 652 29.32 17.19 -17.32
CA CYS A 652 30.37 16.47 -16.60
C CYS A 652 31.50 15.99 -17.50
N SER A 653 32.66 15.78 -16.88
CA SER A 653 33.78 15.06 -17.45
C SER A 653 33.69 13.63 -16.96
N CYS A 654 33.31 12.69 -17.84
CA CYS A 654 33.39 11.27 -17.53
C CYS A 654 34.87 10.89 -17.37
N ASP A 655 35.30 10.69 -16.13
CA ASP A 655 36.71 10.50 -15.81
C ASP A 655 37.17 9.07 -16.17
N GLY A 656 38.01 8.98 -17.20
CA GLY A 656 38.61 7.72 -17.63
C GLY A 656 39.52 7.09 -16.57
N ALA A 657 40.04 7.85 -15.61
CA ALA A 657 40.77 7.29 -14.46
C ALA A 657 39.85 6.54 -13.49
N GLN A 658 38.55 6.85 -13.50
CA GLN A 658 37.49 6.17 -12.72
C GLN A 658 36.63 5.26 -13.61
N ASN A 659 37.22 4.75 -14.70
CA ASN A 659 36.59 3.86 -15.70
C ASN A 659 35.22 4.35 -16.22
N ARG A 660 35.09 5.67 -16.42
CA ARG A 660 33.90 6.33 -16.99
C ARG A 660 34.20 6.89 -18.37
N SER A 661 33.23 6.78 -19.28
CA SER A 661 33.31 7.30 -20.64
C SER A 661 32.01 7.98 -21.07
N ALA A 662 32.00 8.63 -22.25
CA ALA A 662 30.80 9.26 -22.77
C ALA A 662 29.82 8.20 -23.31
N VAL A 663 28.57 8.27 -22.87
CA VAL A 663 27.49 7.33 -23.23
C VAL A 663 27.26 7.28 -24.75
N ASP A 664 27.05 6.08 -25.31
CA ASP A 664 26.62 5.97 -26.72
C ASP A 664 25.33 6.78 -26.94
N SER A 665 25.40 7.71 -27.90
CA SER A 665 24.28 8.48 -28.47
C SER A 665 22.96 7.71 -28.64
N LYS A 666 23.01 6.40 -28.89
CA LYS A 666 21.83 5.52 -29.00
C LYS A 666 21.11 5.29 -27.68
N LEU A 667 21.83 5.32 -26.56
CA LEU A 667 21.32 5.05 -25.21
C LEU A 667 20.78 6.32 -24.53
N VAL A 668 21.32 7.49 -24.85
CA VAL A 668 20.91 8.78 -24.25
C VAL A 668 19.39 9.01 -24.32
N LYS A 669 18.75 8.79 -25.48
CA LYS A 669 17.29 8.96 -25.63
C LYS A 669 16.47 7.92 -24.86
N PRO A 670 16.75 6.60 -24.96
CA PRO A 670 16.16 5.60 -24.08
C PRO A 670 16.31 5.89 -22.59
N VAL A 671 17.49 6.28 -22.10
CA VAL A 671 17.70 6.60 -20.68
C VAL A 671 16.90 7.85 -20.27
N LEU A 672 16.92 8.93 -21.06
CA LEU A 672 16.04 10.10 -20.82
C LEU A 672 14.54 9.74 -20.86
N SER A 673 14.15 8.76 -21.67
CA SER A 673 12.77 8.26 -21.71
C SER A 673 12.43 7.48 -20.45
N ARG A 674 13.37 6.71 -19.88
CA ARG A 674 13.21 6.01 -18.60
C ARG A 674 13.16 7.00 -17.43
N LEU A 675 14.08 7.96 -17.36
CA LEU A 675 14.08 9.07 -16.40
C LEU A 675 12.75 9.84 -16.40
N LYS A 676 12.14 10.01 -17.58
CA LYS A 676 10.81 10.63 -17.69
C LYS A 676 9.70 9.72 -17.15
N GLN A 677 9.75 8.43 -17.45
CA GLN A 677 8.78 7.45 -16.95
C GLN A 677 8.84 7.28 -15.42
N THR A 678 10.03 7.33 -14.83
CA THR A 678 10.24 7.25 -13.37
C THR A 678 10.08 8.61 -12.67
N GLY A 679 9.69 9.67 -13.39
CA GLY A 679 9.46 11.00 -12.82
C GLY A 679 10.73 11.75 -12.37
N GLN A 680 11.92 11.23 -12.68
CA GLN A 680 13.22 11.84 -12.39
C GLN A 680 13.50 13.07 -13.29
N CYS A 681 12.75 13.26 -14.38
CA CYS A 681 12.84 14.45 -15.23
C CYS A 681 11.47 14.88 -15.82
N GLY A 682 11.38 16.15 -16.25
CA GLY A 682 10.30 16.66 -17.10
C GLY A 682 8.94 16.82 -16.41
N LEU A 683 8.96 16.87 -15.07
CA LEU A 683 7.83 17.19 -14.21
C LEU A 683 8.12 18.50 -13.48
N GLU A 684 7.09 19.17 -12.96
CA GLU A 684 7.31 20.37 -12.13
C GLU A 684 8.18 20.04 -10.92
N GLY A 685 9.19 20.89 -10.65
CA GLY A 685 10.23 20.66 -9.63
C GLY A 685 11.31 19.62 -9.99
N ALA A 686 11.26 18.96 -11.15
CA ALA A 686 12.34 18.11 -11.66
C ALA A 686 13.19 18.85 -12.72
N PRO A 687 14.42 18.39 -13.03
CA PRO A 687 15.17 18.89 -14.18
C PRO A 687 14.43 18.61 -15.50
N ASP A 688 14.63 19.45 -16.51
CA ASP A 688 14.15 19.17 -17.87
C ASP A 688 14.66 17.81 -18.39
N CYS A 689 13.85 17.08 -19.17
CA CYS A 689 14.28 15.83 -19.81
C CYS A 689 15.20 16.07 -21.02
N THR A 690 16.29 16.81 -20.84
CA THR A 690 17.28 17.09 -21.87
C THR A 690 18.66 16.57 -21.46
N PRO A 691 19.53 16.16 -22.40
CA PRO A 691 20.88 15.70 -22.07
C PRO A 691 21.67 16.73 -21.24
N ASP A 692 21.46 18.02 -21.48
CA ASP A 692 22.16 19.11 -20.80
C ASP A 692 21.73 19.29 -19.32
N SER A 693 20.66 18.64 -18.88
CA SER A 693 20.16 18.67 -17.50
C SER A 693 20.82 17.62 -16.58
N PHE A 694 21.51 16.65 -17.18
CA PHE A 694 22.06 15.48 -16.51
C PHE A 694 23.53 15.29 -16.85
N CYS A 695 24.33 14.87 -15.87
CA CYS A 695 25.56 14.15 -16.17
C CYS A 695 25.18 12.71 -16.51
N MET A 696 25.62 12.22 -17.68
CA MET A 696 25.42 10.83 -18.09
C MET A 696 26.77 10.26 -18.51
N CYS A 697 27.25 9.24 -17.80
CA CYS A 697 28.52 8.56 -18.10
C CYS A 697 28.31 7.06 -18.19
N GLU A 698 28.97 6.43 -19.16
CA GLU A 698 29.00 4.97 -19.29
C GLU A 698 30.11 4.41 -18.39
N LEU A 699 29.73 3.55 -17.46
CA LEU A 699 30.63 2.79 -16.60
C LEU A 699 31.17 1.60 -17.38
N GLY A 700 32.49 1.54 -17.53
CA GLY A 700 33.14 0.41 -18.19
C GLY A 700 33.09 -0.88 -17.37
N GLU A 701 33.14 -2.03 -18.04
CA GLU A 701 33.47 -3.29 -17.36
C GLU A 701 34.81 -3.13 -16.62
N ALA A 702 34.93 -3.80 -15.47
CA ALA A 702 36.02 -3.60 -14.52
C ALA A 702 37.41 -3.75 -15.16
N THR A 703 38.29 -2.79 -14.94
CA THR A 703 39.65 -2.75 -15.53
C THR A 703 40.50 -3.98 -15.20
N ASN A 704 40.20 -4.64 -14.09
CA ASN A 704 40.66 -5.98 -13.74
C ASN A 704 39.43 -6.89 -13.50
N LYS A 705 38.74 -7.23 -14.61
CA LYS A 705 37.51 -8.02 -14.65
C LYS A 705 37.63 -9.35 -13.89
N ALA A 706 38.74 -10.06 -14.07
CA ALA A 706 38.99 -11.32 -13.38
C ALA A 706 38.96 -11.17 -11.85
N SER A 707 39.54 -10.10 -11.31
CA SER A 707 39.49 -9.81 -9.87
C SER A 707 38.10 -9.42 -9.41
N CYS A 708 37.38 -8.57 -10.17
CA CYS A 708 35.99 -8.24 -9.89
C CYS A 708 35.08 -9.48 -9.84
N GLU A 709 35.25 -10.42 -10.79
CA GLU A 709 34.41 -11.61 -10.92
C GLU A 709 34.77 -12.74 -9.96
N ASN A 710 36.01 -12.83 -9.45
CA ASN A 710 36.48 -14.01 -8.74
C ASN A 710 37.00 -13.76 -7.31
N ASP A 711 37.58 -12.59 -7.02
CA ASP A 711 38.20 -12.34 -5.72
C ASP A 711 37.15 -11.88 -4.69
N LEU A 712 37.21 -12.44 -3.48
CA LEU A 712 36.34 -12.01 -2.38
C LEU A 712 36.55 -10.52 -2.05
N VAL A 713 37.80 -10.06 -2.05
CA VAL A 713 38.20 -8.65 -1.99
C VAL A 713 38.83 -8.30 -3.33
N PRO A 714 38.22 -7.42 -4.16
CA PRO A 714 38.78 -7.03 -5.44
C PRO A 714 40.11 -6.29 -5.28
N ALA A 715 40.99 -6.42 -6.27
CA ALA A 715 42.17 -5.60 -6.38
C ALA A 715 41.79 -4.12 -6.60
N ALA A 716 42.63 -3.20 -6.09
CA ALA A 716 42.40 -1.77 -6.22
C ALA A 716 42.41 -1.25 -7.67
N ASP A 717 42.91 -2.06 -8.62
CA ASP A 717 42.90 -1.79 -10.06
C ASP A 717 41.68 -2.41 -10.79
N ALA A 718 40.69 -2.94 -10.07
CA ALA A 718 39.48 -3.54 -10.62
C ALA A 718 38.31 -2.55 -10.77
N VAL A 719 38.58 -1.26 -10.97
CA VAL A 719 37.58 -0.19 -11.04
C VAL A 719 36.58 -0.39 -12.19
N GLY A 720 35.29 -0.31 -11.91
CA GLY A 720 34.19 -0.50 -12.89
C GLY A 720 33.14 -1.49 -12.38
N TRP A 721 32.55 -2.27 -13.29
CA TRP A 721 31.54 -3.28 -12.94
C TRP A 721 31.80 -4.65 -13.58
N CYS A 722 31.24 -5.71 -13.01
CA CYS A 722 31.21 -7.03 -13.62
C CYS A 722 29.91 -7.77 -13.31
N TYR A 723 29.59 -8.77 -14.12
CA TYR A 723 28.45 -9.66 -13.92
C TYR A 723 28.92 -11.03 -13.42
N ILE A 724 28.28 -11.55 -12.39
CA ILE A 724 28.58 -12.87 -11.81
C ILE A 724 27.28 -13.67 -11.84
N ASP A 725 27.33 -14.92 -12.29
CA ASP A 725 26.19 -15.83 -12.38
C ASP A 725 26.66 -17.26 -12.12
N ALA A 726 26.09 -17.93 -11.12
CA ALA A 726 26.40 -19.32 -10.78
C ALA A 726 25.50 -20.34 -11.52
N ASP A 727 24.61 -19.89 -12.41
CA ASP A 727 23.79 -20.77 -13.24
C ASP A 727 24.68 -21.69 -14.11
N PRO A 728 24.56 -23.03 -14.00
CA PRO A 728 25.43 -23.97 -14.73
C PRO A 728 25.42 -23.82 -16.25
N SER A 729 24.38 -23.20 -16.83
CA SER A 729 24.28 -22.97 -18.28
C SER A 729 25.12 -21.78 -18.76
N VAL A 730 25.35 -20.78 -17.90
CA VAL A 730 26.00 -19.51 -18.22
C VAL A 730 27.06 -19.10 -17.19
N ALA A 731 27.60 -20.04 -16.41
CA ALA A 731 28.46 -19.75 -15.28
C ALA A 731 29.61 -18.77 -15.60
N VAL A 732 29.68 -17.68 -14.81
CA VAL A 732 30.68 -16.60 -14.84
C VAL A 732 31.03 -16.18 -13.41
N GLY A 733 32.33 -16.05 -13.14
CA GLY A 733 32.86 -15.64 -11.84
C GLY A 733 32.81 -16.71 -10.76
N ASN A 734 33.16 -16.32 -9.53
CA ASN A 734 33.23 -17.19 -8.36
C ASN A 734 31.84 -17.31 -7.70
N PRO A 735 31.25 -18.53 -7.61
CA PRO A 735 29.95 -18.74 -6.98
C PRO A 735 29.85 -18.26 -5.52
N GLU A 736 30.95 -18.25 -4.77
CA GLU A 736 30.98 -17.75 -3.38
C GLU A 736 30.60 -16.25 -3.29
N LEU A 737 30.80 -15.48 -4.36
CA LEU A 737 30.39 -14.08 -4.43
C LEU A 737 28.88 -13.89 -4.63
N VAL A 738 28.16 -14.92 -5.05
CA VAL A 738 26.71 -14.90 -5.33
C VAL A 738 25.94 -15.94 -4.53
N LYS A 739 26.55 -16.50 -3.48
CA LYS A 739 25.90 -17.47 -2.58
C LYS A 739 24.69 -16.85 -1.85
N ASP A 740 24.79 -15.56 -1.52
CA ASP A 740 23.73 -14.77 -0.87
C ASP A 740 22.65 -14.28 -1.86
N CYS A 741 22.74 -14.67 -3.14
CA CYS A 741 21.83 -14.22 -4.20
C CYS A 741 20.87 -15.32 -4.65
N HIS A 742 19.59 -14.97 -4.80
CA HIS A 742 18.55 -15.89 -5.29
C HIS A 742 17.68 -15.20 -6.36
N PRO A 743 17.86 -15.49 -7.67
CA PRO A 743 18.84 -16.43 -8.25
C PRO A 743 20.30 -16.00 -8.01
N ALA A 744 21.22 -16.96 -8.04
CA ALA A 744 22.64 -16.79 -7.68
C ALA A 744 23.44 -16.00 -8.72
N ARG A 745 23.11 -14.71 -8.88
CA ARG A 745 23.71 -13.78 -9.83
C ARG A 745 23.64 -12.33 -9.35
N LYS A 746 24.63 -11.51 -9.73
CA LYS A 746 24.66 -10.07 -9.43
C LYS A 746 25.45 -9.24 -10.43
N LEU A 747 25.13 -7.95 -10.45
CA LEU A 747 26.03 -6.90 -10.92
C LEU A 747 26.88 -6.44 -9.72
N ARG A 748 28.20 -6.59 -9.82
CA ARG A 748 29.15 -6.14 -8.81
C ARG A 748 29.82 -4.87 -9.31
N PHE A 749 29.78 -3.81 -8.50
CA PHE A 749 30.54 -2.58 -8.71
C PHE A 749 31.77 -2.56 -7.82
N VAL A 750 32.87 -1.99 -8.32
CA VAL A 750 34.18 -1.99 -7.67
C VAL A 750 34.89 -0.66 -7.96
N GLY A 751 35.61 -0.14 -6.96
CA GLY A 751 36.30 1.15 -7.01
C GLY A 751 35.64 2.19 -6.11
N ASP A 752 36.40 3.24 -5.78
CA ASP A 752 35.88 4.37 -5.00
C ASP A 752 34.78 5.10 -5.80
N GLU A 753 33.75 5.58 -5.09
CA GLU A 753 32.56 6.21 -5.69
C GLU A 753 32.06 5.52 -6.96
N THR A 754 31.95 4.18 -6.97
CA THR A 754 31.51 3.42 -8.15
C THR A 754 30.40 2.42 -7.77
N PRO A 755 29.13 2.70 -8.13
CA PRO A 755 28.62 3.93 -8.74
C PRO A 755 28.76 5.13 -7.81
N ALA A 756 28.78 6.33 -8.37
CA ALA A 756 29.07 7.53 -7.58
C ALA A 756 27.87 7.96 -6.73
N SER A 757 28.15 8.56 -5.58
CA SER A 757 27.11 8.89 -4.60
C SER A 757 26.01 9.79 -5.19
N GLY A 758 24.76 9.42 -4.93
CA GLY A 758 23.57 10.12 -5.44
C GLY A 758 23.32 9.97 -6.94
N SER A 759 23.95 9.01 -7.62
CA SER A 759 23.64 8.69 -9.02
C SER A 759 22.56 7.61 -9.16
N THR A 760 21.74 7.74 -10.21
CA THR A 760 20.86 6.67 -10.70
C THR A 760 21.63 5.83 -11.71
N VAL A 761 21.59 4.51 -11.61
CA VAL A 761 22.29 3.61 -12.54
C VAL A 761 21.28 2.85 -13.39
N PHE A 762 21.49 2.86 -14.69
CA PHE A 762 20.72 2.07 -15.66
C PHE A 762 21.62 1.02 -16.30
N ILE A 763 21.05 -0.13 -16.61
CA ILE A 763 21.67 -1.12 -17.49
C ILE A 763 20.86 -1.22 -18.78
N ALA A 764 21.55 -1.15 -19.91
CA ALA A 764 20.96 -1.14 -21.23
C ALA A 764 21.42 -2.37 -22.02
N CYS A 765 20.57 -3.39 -22.12
CA CYS A 765 20.89 -4.68 -22.72
C CYS A 765 20.22 -4.89 -24.08
N LEU A 766 20.88 -5.60 -25.00
CA LEU A 766 20.23 -6.09 -26.22
C LEU A 766 19.33 -7.30 -25.91
N GLY A 767 18.01 -7.14 -25.99
CA GLY A 767 17.08 -8.26 -25.80
C GLY A 767 15.73 -7.89 -25.17
N LYS A 768 15.28 -8.73 -24.22
CA LYS A 768 14.12 -8.46 -23.37
C LYS A 768 14.56 -7.70 -22.10
N PRO A 769 13.66 -6.93 -21.46
CA PRO A 769 13.88 -6.34 -20.14
C PRO A 769 14.39 -7.32 -19.09
N LEU A 770 15.19 -6.81 -18.16
CA LEU A 770 15.64 -7.50 -16.94
C LEU A 770 14.55 -7.58 -15.87
#